data_AF-A0A2W7G167-F1
#
_entry.id   AF-A0A2W7G167-F1
#
_cell.length_a   1.000
_cell.length_b   1.000
_cell.length_c   1.000
_cell.angle_alpha   90.00
_cell.angle_beta   90.00
_cell.angle_gamma   90.00
#
_symmetry.space_group_name_H-M   'P 1'
#
loop_
_entity.id
_entity.type
_entity.pdbx_description
1 polymer ?
#
loop_
_entity_poly.entity_id
_entity_poly.type
_entity_poly.pdbx_seq_one_letter_code
_entity_poly.pdbx_strand_id
1 'polypeptide(L)'
;MKRITKLLLSSAASMIIPSSLLAISCYKLKDIYLDINVASRLFLNRLTLNQIASIEKDFIIDSQNTNDKKGLFFYFDKKENKKIYFDDVKIEKEENEEPKMYLKKGNQWIEYIPDFIYKKNWKQEKTNNNNIRVLHSKKNATLGNFLTEYEFNEIDDLSNDYDEWLINLFAKQNTDFKPQQYEFPEDLQSIIFRLNYDVSNNFFIMNKNYIKNAKNEQTLFLDWMHPHYIQASAFLDNEHIKQRKTFERILKLYLNQFNLNVASIEIDWKKAKIKKSITSSSQNFISFNLKSITDWNNNELLTDNDRKKTFYLNGFRSYASNAKFGVGNQGLKEDLPLFNDYIENPLLYMDGKEYLTIIDNINHFIKAPTSHEYWNSKGLMHLFNQFKDEIFYIKIPSYRKNEDKEYKITDFEFTDYLGTNQIFKAIVQVTKLNGTKKSYVWISSNFDDHGHRLKGMITKNTPSPLSSDIYSFNPGNKGNPEGIKLNEFISDDPNSAFMVGLKNASDKLNLFNYWNNDSRQNFDADLLNNESYQIKVFNSYLNNYLLAYALEVKKNIPLSGIKRIDIELDAKKNKLGSLYFKLKFVGFGDNRDYKYISKNEKIIAESSLYWNYFKGYDINKNKNTFNFYDDANKLVWIKSNEKN
;
A
#
# COMPACT_ATOMS: atom_id res chain seq x y z
N MET A 1 25.93 41.90 43.68
CA MET A 1 27.21 42.02 42.93
C MET A 1 26.89 42.29 41.47
N LYS A 2 27.56 43.32 40.95
CA LYS A 2 27.67 43.91 39.59
C LYS A 2 27.08 43.13 38.39
N ARG A 3 26.67 43.75 37.28
CA ARG A 3 26.14 45.07 36.87
C ARG A 3 25.98 44.94 35.35
N ILE A 4 24.87 45.42 34.81
CA ILE A 4 24.63 45.59 33.37
C ILE A 4 25.45 46.79 32.87
N THR A 5 26.08 46.68 31.69
CA THR A 5 26.31 47.86 30.81
C THR A 5 26.53 47.43 29.35
N LYS A 6 25.65 47.95 28.47
CA LYS A 6 25.94 48.22 27.06
C LYS A 6 27.04 49.28 26.97
N LEU A 7 27.91 49.20 25.96
CA LEU A 7 28.43 50.40 25.31
C LEU A 7 28.66 50.13 23.82
N LEU A 8 28.13 51.04 23.00
CA LEU A 8 28.33 51.19 21.56
C LEU A 8 29.18 52.46 21.35
N LEU A 9 29.81 52.52 20.16
CA LEU A 9 30.31 53.69 19.41
C LEU A 9 31.75 54.20 19.59
N SER A 10 32.47 54.09 18.45
CA SER A 10 33.37 55.07 17.78
C SER A 10 34.63 55.54 18.52
N SER A 11 35.81 55.70 17.92
CA SER A 11 36.15 56.21 16.59
C SER A 11 37.62 55.97 16.22
N ALA A 12 37.83 55.68 14.94
CA ALA A 12 38.93 56.07 14.02
C ALA A 12 40.33 56.44 14.55
N ALA A 13 41.32 55.70 14.02
CA ALA A 13 42.60 56.12 13.40
C ALA A 13 43.54 54.90 13.52
N SER A 14 44.32 54.45 12.56
CA SER A 14 44.68 54.91 11.23
C SER A 14 45.62 53.82 10.69
N MET A 15 45.24 53.05 9.68
CA MET A 15 46.20 52.25 8.91
C MET A 15 45.90 52.40 7.43
N ILE A 16 46.59 53.41 6.89
CA ILE A 16 47.33 53.38 5.63
C ILE A 16 46.83 52.33 4.63
N ILE A 17 46.10 52.83 3.66
CA ILE A 17 45.90 52.22 2.35
C ILE A 17 47.28 52.02 1.71
N PRO A 18 47.56 50.84 1.16
CA PRO A 18 47.98 50.83 -0.23
C PRO A 18 47.01 50.01 -1.07
N SER A 19 46.46 50.71 -2.06
CA SER A 19 46.14 50.25 -3.40
C SER A 19 45.52 48.86 -3.50
N SER A 20 44.20 48.88 -3.70
CA SER A 20 43.49 48.09 -4.70
C SER A 20 44.40 47.47 -5.78
N LEU A 21 44.95 46.29 -5.49
CA LEU A 21 45.06 45.26 -6.49
C LEU A 21 43.68 44.64 -6.57
N LEU A 22 42.94 45.05 -7.60
CA LEU A 22 41.87 44.29 -8.20
C LEU A 22 42.37 42.86 -8.37
N ALA A 23 42.18 42.01 -7.36
CA ALA A 23 41.98 40.60 -7.58
C ALA A 23 40.66 40.53 -8.33
N ILE A 24 40.74 40.66 -9.66
CA ILE A 24 39.80 40.03 -10.56
C ILE A 24 39.87 38.56 -10.16
N SER A 25 39.02 38.16 -9.21
CA SER A 25 38.67 36.76 -9.11
C SER A 25 38.13 36.44 -10.49
N CYS A 26 38.91 35.70 -11.28
CA CYS A 26 38.34 34.87 -12.32
C CYS A 26 37.30 33.99 -11.60
N TYR A 27 36.08 34.49 -11.46
CA TYR A 27 34.91 33.64 -11.39
C TYR A 27 34.97 32.87 -12.70
N LYS A 28 35.65 31.71 -12.71
CA LYS A 28 35.40 30.70 -13.73
C LYS A 28 33.90 30.47 -13.63
N LEU A 29 33.16 31.03 -14.58
CA LEU A 29 31.74 30.76 -14.74
C LEU A 29 31.62 29.24 -14.76
N LYS A 30 30.90 28.69 -13.78
CA LYS A 30 30.72 27.25 -13.68
C LYS A 30 29.92 26.82 -14.91
N ASP A 31 30.53 26.06 -15.82
CA ASP A 31 29.85 25.66 -17.06
C ASP A 31 28.85 24.50 -16.83
N ILE A 32 28.93 23.82 -15.68
CA ILE A 32 28.12 22.65 -15.33
C ILE A 32 27.47 22.84 -13.97
N TYR A 33 26.14 22.72 -13.90
CA TYR A 33 25.35 22.85 -12.70
C TYR A 33 24.66 21.53 -12.35
N LEU A 34 24.56 21.23 -11.06
CA LEU A 34 23.77 20.13 -10.53
C LEU A 34 22.32 20.62 -10.33
N ASP A 35 21.35 19.87 -10.84
CA ASP A 35 19.93 20.11 -10.56
C ASP A 35 19.55 19.54 -9.19
N ILE A 36 19.63 20.37 -8.16
CA ILE A 36 19.29 19.98 -6.79
C ILE A 36 17.80 19.65 -6.59
N ASN A 37 16.95 19.97 -7.57
CA ASN A 37 15.55 19.52 -7.58
C ASN A 37 15.42 18.09 -8.11
N VAL A 38 16.46 17.56 -8.76
CA VAL A 38 16.51 16.16 -9.20
C VAL A 38 17.21 15.31 -8.16
N ALA A 39 18.41 15.65 -7.69
CA ALA A 39 19.04 14.92 -6.59
C ALA A 39 19.83 15.84 -5.66
N SER A 40 19.87 15.51 -4.38
CA SER A 40 20.65 16.27 -3.40
C SER A 40 22.13 15.89 -3.44
N ARG A 41 23.01 16.84 -3.11
CA ARG A 41 24.43 16.55 -2.86
C ARG A 41 24.62 15.53 -1.74
N LEU A 42 23.73 15.54 -0.74
CA LEU A 42 23.77 14.59 0.38
C LEU A 42 23.64 13.14 -0.10
N PHE A 43 22.78 12.90 -1.09
CA PHE A 43 22.68 11.60 -1.76
C PHE A 43 23.93 11.29 -2.59
N LEU A 44 24.31 12.21 -3.49
CA LEU A 44 25.43 11.98 -4.41
C LEU A 44 26.78 11.78 -3.70
N ASN A 45 26.97 12.38 -2.51
CA ASN A 45 28.18 12.19 -1.70
C ASN A 45 28.39 10.74 -1.22
N ARG A 46 27.35 9.90 -1.34
CA ARG A 46 27.39 8.48 -0.97
C ARG A 46 27.70 7.58 -2.17
N LEU A 47 27.78 8.15 -3.36
CA LEU A 47 27.95 7.43 -4.62
C LEU A 47 29.35 7.64 -5.20
N THR A 48 29.79 6.69 -6.01
CA THR A 48 30.96 6.79 -6.88
C THR A 48 30.64 7.59 -8.14
N LEU A 49 31.66 8.06 -8.86
CA LEU A 49 31.44 8.74 -10.15
C LEU A 49 30.74 7.84 -11.18
N ASN A 50 31.04 6.55 -11.22
CA ASN A 50 30.34 5.59 -12.08
C ASN A 50 28.84 5.52 -11.78
N GLN A 51 28.49 5.51 -10.50
CA GLN A 51 27.10 5.49 -10.03
C GLN A 51 26.37 6.79 -10.41
N ILE A 52 27.02 7.94 -10.21
CA ILE A 52 26.47 9.25 -10.58
C ILE A 52 26.25 9.34 -12.11
N ALA A 53 27.23 8.92 -12.91
CA ALA A 53 27.09 8.86 -14.36
C ALA A 53 25.98 7.90 -14.81
N SER A 54 25.82 6.77 -14.13
CA SER A 54 24.75 5.80 -14.41
C SER A 54 23.36 6.41 -14.27
N ILE A 55 23.15 7.21 -13.21
CA ILE A 55 21.90 7.94 -12.97
C ILE A 55 21.66 8.98 -14.06
N GLU A 56 22.68 9.76 -14.43
CA GLU A 56 22.57 10.75 -15.51
C GLU A 56 22.20 10.09 -16.84
N LYS A 57 22.82 8.96 -17.17
CA LYS A 57 22.53 8.20 -18.39
C LYS A 57 21.06 7.74 -18.43
N ASP A 58 20.53 7.28 -17.30
CA ASP A 58 19.14 6.84 -17.20
C ASP A 58 18.15 7.99 -17.47
N PHE A 59 18.42 9.18 -16.93
CA PHE A 59 17.60 10.36 -17.22
C PHE A 59 17.63 10.78 -18.69
N ILE A 60 18.80 10.70 -19.31
CA ILE A 60 18.97 11.04 -20.74
C ILE A 60 18.15 10.07 -21.60
N ILE A 61 18.22 8.77 -21.31
CA ILE A 61 17.43 7.75 -22.03
C ILE A 61 15.92 8.00 -21.86
N ASP A 62 15.46 8.30 -20.65
CA ASP A 62 14.03 8.60 -20.41
C ASP A 62 13.58 9.88 -21.13
N SER A 63 14.45 10.88 -21.18
CA SER A 63 14.20 12.17 -21.84
C SER A 63 14.16 12.09 -23.36
N GLN A 64 14.80 11.09 -23.97
CA GLN A 64 14.67 10.85 -25.41
C GLN A 64 13.30 10.27 -25.79
N ASN A 65 12.64 9.62 -24.83
CA ASN A 65 11.35 8.97 -25.03
C ASN A 65 10.17 9.85 -24.58
N THR A 66 10.43 11.07 -24.10
CA THR A 66 9.41 12.00 -23.60
C THR A 66 9.68 13.42 -24.09
N ASN A 67 8.66 14.27 -24.16
CA ASN A 67 8.83 15.69 -24.50
C ASN A 67 9.44 16.53 -23.36
N ASP A 68 9.73 15.90 -22.21
CA ASP A 68 10.02 16.56 -20.95
C ASP A 68 11.48 16.28 -20.55
N LYS A 69 12.43 16.97 -21.19
CA LYS A 69 13.87 16.76 -20.96
C LYS A 69 14.25 17.04 -19.51
N LYS A 70 14.81 16.05 -18.83
CA LYS A 70 15.33 16.11 -17.46
C LYS A 70 16.71 15.43 -17.38
N GLY A 71 17.50 15.85 -16.41
CA GLY A 71 18.84 15.33 -16.16
C GLY A 71 19.33 15.74 -14.77
N LEU A 72 20.38 15.10 -14.31
CA LEU A 72 21.07 15.46 -13.08
C LEU A 72 21.91 16.73 -13.29
N PHE A 73 22.53 16.88 -14.47
CA PHE A 73 23.39 18.00 -14.79
C PHE A 73 22.84 18.87 -15.91
N PHE A 74 23.06 20.18 -15.82
CA PHE A 74 22.62 21.14 -16.83
C PHE A 74 23.62 22.28 -17.01
N TYR A 75 23.48 23.02 -18.10
CA TYR A 75 24.15 24.28 -18.35
C TYR A 75 23.14 25.36 -18.75
N PHE A 76 23.53 26.64 -18.64
CA PHE A 76 22.74 27.73 -19.17
C PHE A 76 23.19 28.06 -20.60
N ASP A 77 22.24 28.09 -21.53
CA ASP A 77 22.48 28.77 -22.80
C ASP A 77 22.59 30.26 -22.53
N LYS A 78 23.78 30.82 -22.78
CA LYS A 78 24.10 32.22 -22.55
C LYS A 78 23.27 33.16 -23.44
N LYS A 79 22.76 32.68 -24.58
CA LYS A 79 21.96 33.50 -25.51
C LYS A 79 20.51 33.61 -25.07
N GLU A 80 19.89 32.49 -24.71
CA GLU A 80 18.47 32.45 -24.35
C GLU A 80 18.22 32.50 -22.83
N ASN A 81 19.27 32.46 -22.01
CA ASN A 81 19.20 32.31 -20.55
C ASN A 81 18.32 31.13 -20.12
N LYS A 82 18.36 30.05 -20.90
CA LYS A 82 17.56 28.83 -20.68
C LYS A 82 18.43 27.71 -20.15
N LYS A 83 17.83 26.93 -19.26
CA LYS A 83 18.40 25.68 -18.75
C LYS A 83 18.37 24.62 -19.85
N ILE A 84 19.52 24.00 -20.13
CA ILE A 84 19.66 22.90 -21.08
C ILE A 84 20.39 21.74 -20.39
N TYR A 85 19.83 20.54 -20.48
CA TYR A 85 20.43 19.30 -19.98
C TYR A 85 21.42 18.72 -21.00
N PHE A 86 22.41 17.95 -20.53
CA PHE A 86 23.42 17.35 -21.39
C PHE A 86 22.82 16.24 -22.28
N ASP A 87 23.43 16.03 -23.45
CA ASP A 87 22.93 15.09 -24.46
C ASP A 87 23.35 13.64 -24.17
N ASP A 88 24.47 13.46 -23.46
CA ASP A 88 25.03 12.15 -23.12
C ASP A 88 26.01 12.25 -21.94
N VAL A 89 26.36 11.11 -21.35
CA VAL A 89 27.36 10.96 -20.30
C VAL A 89 28.19 9.70 -20.54
N LYS A 90 29.47 9.75 -20.21
CA LYS A 90 30.36 8.57 -20.18
C LYS A 90 31.36 8.64 -19.05
N ILE A 91 31.92 7.48 -18.71
CA ILE A 91 33.11 7.36 -17.88
C ILE A 91 34.26 6.93 -18.77
N GLU A 92 35.39 7.62 -18.64
CA GLU A 92 36.67 7.16 -19.18
C GLU A 92 37.64 6.94 -18.04
N LYS A 93 38.51 5.95 -18.23
CA LYS A 93 39.47 5.57 -17.21
C LYS A 93 40.70 4.91 -17.85
N GLU A 94 41.86 5.31 -17.36
CA GLU A 94 43.14 4.63 -17.59
C GLU A 94 43.46 3.65 -16.45
N GLU A 95 44.35 2.69 -16.70
CA GLU A 95 44.69 1.66 -15.72
C GLU A 95 45.26 2.30 -14.43
N ASN A 96 44.70 1.90 -13.27
CA ASN A 96 45.06 2.43 -11.94
C ASN A 96 44.77 3.94 -11.70
N GLU A 97 44.04 4.62 -12.58
CA GLU A 97 43.54 5.98 -12.34
C GLU A 97 42.13 6.01 -11.73
N GLU A 98 41.74 7.15 -11.15
CA GLU A 98 40.34 7.38 -10.78
C GLU A 98 39.50 7.59 -12.07
N PRO A 99 38.27 7.08 -12.12
CA PRO A 99 37.40 7.30 -13.27
C PRO A 99 37.11 8.80 -13.46
N LYS A 100 37.15 9.26 -14.71
CA LYS A 100 36.80 10.62 -15.11
C LYS A 100 35.43 10.60 -15.77
N MET A 101 34.57 11.54 -15.38
CA MET A 101 33.22 11.67 -15.93
C MET A 101 33.19 12.75 -17.00
N TYR A 102 32.61 12.44 -18.16
CA TYR A 102 32.45 13.37 -19.27
C TYR A 102 30.98 13.56 -19.60
N LEU A 103 30.57 14.81 -19.83
CA LEU A 103 29.23 15.22 -20.21
C LEU A 103 29.23 15.77 -21.63
N LYS A 104 28.28 15.36 -22.46
CA LYS A 104 28.18 15.76 -23.87
C LYS A 104 27.31 16.99 -24.03
N LYS A 105 27.87 18.04 -24.63
CA LYS A 105 27.19 19.28 -25.01
C LYS A 105 27.29 19.45 -26.53
N GLY A 106 26.24 19.11 -27.26
CA GLY A 106 26.27 19.03 -28.72
C GLY A 106 27.33 18.04 -29.18
N ASN A 107 28.34 18.51 -29.92
CA ASN A 107 29.42 17.66 -30.44
C ASN A 107 30.67 17.62 -29.53
N GLN A 108 30.62 18.24 -28.35
CA GLN A 108 31.78 18.34 -27.45
C GLN A 108 31.56 17.54 -26.17
N TRP A 109 32.60 16.81 -25.75
CA TRP A 109 32.67 16.19 -24.44
C TRP A 109 33.43 17.10 -23.48
N ILE A 110 32.84 17.35 -22.32
CA ILE A 110 33.39 18.23 -21.29
C ILE A 110 33.65 17.38 -20.05
N GLU A 111 34.88 17.41 -19.53
CA GLU A 111 35.21 16.75 -18.27
C GLU A 111 34.46 17.44 -17.12
N TYR A 112 33.70 16.64 -16.36
CA TYR A 112 33.01 17.09 -15.17
C TYR A 112 33.86 16.86 -13.92
N ILE A 113 34.14 17.95 -13.22
CA ILE A 113 34.81 17.93 -11.92
C ILE A 113 33.75 18.25 -10.85
N PRO A 114 33.34 17.27 -10.01
CA PRO A 114 32.36 17.53 -8.96
C PRO A 114 32.83 18.60 -7.97
N ASP A 115 31.93 19.50 -7.59
CA ASP A 115 32.14 20.47 -6.52
C ASP A 115 31.68 19.95 -5.14
N PHE A 116 31.62 18.62 -4.99
CA PHE A 116 31.23 17.91 -3.78
C PHE A 116 32.04 16.61 -3.64
N ILE A 117 32.13 16.09 -2.42
CA ILE A 117 32.87 14.85 -2.12
C ILE A 117 32.08 13.67 -2.66
N TYR A 118 32.72 12.73 -3.35
CA TYR A 118 32.13 11.47 -3.80
C TYR A 118 32.91 10.26 -3.24
N LYS A 119 32.31 9.07 -3.28
CA LYS A 119 32.92 7.84 -2.76
C LYS A 119 33.90 7.23 -3.76
N LYS A 120 34.93 6.59 -3.23
CA LYS A 120 35.84 5.73 -4.02
C LYS A 120 35.15 4.41 -4.36
N ASN A 121 35.54 3.82 -5.48
CA ASN A 121 35.07 2.50 -5.86
C ASN A 121 35.59 1.42 -4.91
N TRP A 122 34.95 0.27 -4.95
CA TRP A 122 35.27 -0.92 -4.18
C TRP A 122 35.98 -1.98 -5.01
N LYS A 123 36.72 -2.84 -4.32
CA LYS A 123 37.22 -4.12 -4.82
C LYS A 123 37.19 -5.13 -3.67
N GLN A 124 36.82 -6.36 -3.98
CA GLN A 124 36.95 -7.48 -3.07
C GLN A 124 38.34 -8.11 -3.15
N GLU A 125 38.95 -8.39 -1.99
CA GLU A 125 40.23 -9.07 -1.89
C GLU A 125 40.18 -10.16 -0.81
N LYS A 126 40.80 -11.31 -1.12
CA LYS A 126 41.03 -12.39 -0.17
C LYS A 126 42.33 -12.12 0.57
N THR A 127 42.25 -11.96 1.87
CA THR A 127 43.40 -11.72 2.76
C THR A 127 44.18 -13.02 3.02
N ASN A 128 45.41 -12.88 3.52
CA ASN A 128 46.28 -14.02 3.88
C ASN A 128 45.67 -14.93 4.95
N ASN A 129 44.74 -14.42 5.77
CA ASN A 129 44.05 -15.20 6.80
C ASN A 129 42.77 -15.86 6.28
N ASN A 130 42.64 -16.04 4.95
CA ASN A 130 41.47 -16.66 4.32
C ASN A 130 40.15 -15.88 4.52
N ASN A 131 40.24 -14.57 4.79
CA ASN A 131 39.07 -13.69 4.95
C ASN A 131 38.86 -12.81 3.73
N ILE A 132 37.61 -12.61 3.33
CA ILE A 132 37.19 -11.71 2.27
C ILE A 132 36.93 -10.33 2.87
N ARG A 133 37.49 -9.29 2.23
CA ARG A 133 37.28 -7.88 2.59
C ARG A 133 36.96 -7.05 1.37
N VAL A 134 36.14 -6.03 1.56
CA VAL A 134 35.91 -4.97 0.58
C VAL A 134 36.81 -3.79 0.93
N LEU A 135 37.52 -3.27 -0.06
CA LEU A 135 38.47 -2.17 0.12
C LEU A 135 38.21 -1.08 -0.92
N HIS A 136 38.48 0.18 -0.55
CA HIS A 136 38.52 1.26 -1.54
C HIS A 136 39.65 1.01 -2.53
N SER A 137 39.32 0.97 -3.82
CA SER A 137 40.28 0.64 -4.87
C SER A 137 40.03 1.45 -6.13
N LYS A 138 41.13 1.75 -6.82
CA LYS A 138 41.10 2.28 -8.19
C LYS A 138 41.03 1.16 -9.22
N LYS A 139 41.26 -0.10 -8.84
CA LYS A 139 41.24 -1.23 -9.79
C LYS A 139 39.81 -1.57 -10.20
N ASN A 140 39.66 -2.18 -11.38
CA ASN A 140 38.38 -2.72 -11.81
C ASN A 140 38.13 -4.05 -11.11
N ALA A 141 36.89 -4.29 -10.67
CA ALA A 141 36.42 -5.64 -10.42
C ALA A 141 36.17 -6.36 -11.75
N THR A 142 36.05 -7.69 -11.72
CA THR A 142 35.74 -8.50 -12.90
C THR A 142 34.27 -8.91 -12.83
N LEU A 143 33.51 -8.68 -13.90
CA LEU A 143 32.07 -9.02 -13.92
C LEU A 143 31.82 -10.50 -13.61
N GLY A 144 32.69 -11.39 -14.08
CA GLY A 144 32.61 -12.83 -13.83
C GLY A 144 32.52 -13.21 -12.34
N ASN A 145 33.11 -12.43 -11.42
CA ASN A 145 33.02 -12.68 -9.98
C ASN A 145 31.59 -12.57 -9.46
N PHE A 146 30.78 -11.69 -10.05
CA PHE A 146 29.40 -11.44 -9.65
C PHE A 146 28.44 -12.51 -10.16
N LEU A 147 28.82 -13.24 -11.20
CA LEU A 147 27.92 -14.10 -11.97
C LEU A 147 27.97 -15.54 -11.47
N THR A 148 27.84 -15.75 -10.16
CA THR A 148 27.70 -17.09 -9.59
C THR A 148 26.22 -17.50 -9.63
N GLU A 149 25.94 -18.69 -10.16
CA GLU A 149 24.60 -19.29 -10.15
C GLU A 149 24.45 -20.18 -8.92
N TYR A 150 23.26 -20.15 -8.31
CA TYR A 150 22.93 -20.93 -7.13
C TYR A 150 21.65 -21.73 -7.39
N GLU A 151 21.56 -22.89 -6.73
CA GLU A 151 20.36 -23.72 -6.77
C GLU A 151 19.20 -23.03 -6.06
N PHE A 152 17.98 -23.18 -6.61
CA PHE A 152 16.81 -22.49 -6.06
C PHE A 152 16.53 -22.82 -4.60
N ASN A 153 16.74 -24.08 -4.18
CA ASN A 153 16.50 -24.50 -2.80
C ASN A 153 17.40 -23.71 -1.83
N GLU A 154 18.66 -23.46 -2.20
CA GLU A 154 19.60 -22.70 -1.36
C GLU A 154 19.18 -21.23 -1.24
N ILE A 155 18.69 -20.67 -2.34
CA ILE A 155 18.16 -19.31 -2.37
C ILE A 155 16.90 -19.21 -1.50
N ASP A 156 16.00 -20.16 -1.63
CA ASP A 156 14.71 -20.15 -0.93
C ASP A 156 14.87 -20.26 0.59
N ASP A 157 15.73 -21.18 1.04
CA ASP A 157 16.02 -21.43 2.46
C ASP A 157 16.53 -20.19 3.20
N LEU A 158 17.23 -19.30 2.50
CA LEU A 158 17.97 -18.16 3.08
C LEU A 158 17.40 -16.81 2.65
N SER A 159 16.28 -16.81 1.94
CA SER A 159 15.78 -15.64 1.20
C SER A 159 15.28 -14.49 2.06
N ASN A 160 14.96 -14.72 3.33
CA ASN A 160 14.34 -13.71 4.19
C ASN A 160 15.31 -12.98 5.13
N ASP A 161 16.57 -13.41 5.17
CA ASP A 161 17.57 -12.84 6.05
C ASP A 161 18.89 -12.67 5.28
N TYR A 162 19.20 -11.41 4.94
CA TYR A 162 20.43 -11.08 4.23
C TYR A 162 21.68 -11.47 5.01
N ASP A 163 21.66 -11.35 6.34
CA ASP A 163 22.80 -11.69 7.17
C ASP A 163 22.99 -13.22 7.24
N GLU A 164 21.89 -13.97 7.35
CA GLU A 164 21.90 -15.43 7.29
C GLU A 164 22.37 -15.95 5.90
N TRP A 165 21.95 -15.29 4.82
CA TRP A 165 22.46 -15.57 3.48
C TRP A 165 23.98 -15.41 3.40
N LEU A 166 24.53 -14.30 3.91
CA LEU A 166 25.98 -14.08 3.92
C LEU A 166 26.70 -15.15 4.74
N ILE A 167 26.22 -15.45 5.96
CA ILE A 167 26.84 -16.47 6.83
C ILE A 167 26.95 -17.80 6.09
N ASN A 168 25.87 -18.25 5.45
CA ASN A 168 25.85 -19.53 4.74
C ASN A 168 26.68 -19.52 3.44
N LEU A 169 26.63 -18.43 2.68
CA LEU A 169 27.44 -18.26 1.47
C LEU A 169 28.93 -18.42 1.79
N PHE A 170 29.39 -17.77 2.85
CA PHE A 170 30.80 -17.75 3.23
C PHE A 170 31.25 -19.03 3.95
N ALA A 171 30.35 -19.67 4.70
CA ALA A 171 30.58 -21.01 5.22
C ALA A 171 30.85 -22.03 4.09
N LYS A 172 30.07 -21.99 3.01
CA LYS A 172 30.28 -22.87 1.83
C LYS A 172 31.60 -22.63 1.12
N GLN A 173 32.03 -21.37 1.05
CA GLN A 173 33.31 -20.98 0.45
C GLN A 173 34.51 -21.30 1.36
N ASN A 174 34.27 -21.75 2.59
CA ASN A 174 35.29 -21.96 3.62
C ASN A 174 36.16 -20.71 3.79
N THR A 175 35.53 -19.54 3.88
CA THR A 175 36.16 -18.22 4.04
C THR A 175 35.28 -17.35 4.92
N ASP A 176 35.84 -16.46 5.74
CA ASP A 176 35.02 -15.50 6.48
C ASP A 176 34.80 -14.22 5.66
N PHE A 177 33.61 -13.64 5.76
CA PHE A 177 33.34 -12.27 5.33
C PHE A 177 33.06 -11.41 6.54
N LYS A 178 33.88 -10.38 6.74
CA LYS A 178 33.68 -9.41 7.81
C LYS A 178 33.27 -8.08 7.18
N PRO A 179 31.97 -7.85 6.94
CA PRO A 179 31.52 -6.58 6.37
C PRO A 179 31.87 -5.44 7.32
N GLN A 180 32.45 -4.36 6.78
CA GLN A 180 32.34 -3.05 7.45
C GLN A 180 30.99 -2.42 7.08
N GLN A 181 30.58 -1.40 7.84
CA GLN A 181 29.28 -0.78 7.67
C GLN A 181 29.00 -0.44 6.19
N TYR A 182 27.89 -0.96 5.67
CA TYR A 182 27.40 -0.84 4.29
C TYR A 182 28.00 -1.77 3.22
N GLU A 183 29.10 -2.48 3.49
CA GLU A 183 29.76 -3.33 2.49
C GLU A 183 28.93 -4.58 2.15
N PHE A 184 29.12 -5.11 0.94
CA PHE A 184 28.54 -6.36 0.43
C PHE A 184 29.54 -7.00 -0.55
N PRO A 185 29.50 -8.32 -0.79
CA PRO A 185 30.50 -8.98 -1.63
C PRO A 185 30.25 -8.82 -3.14
N GLU A 186 31.25 -9.19 -3.94
CA GLU A 186 31.17 -9.27 -5.41
C GLU A 186 30.31 -10.47 -5.86
N ASP A 187 29.00 -10.43 -5.57
CA ASP A 187 28.04 -11.50 -5.89
C ASP A 187 26.67 -10.91 -6.24
N LEU A 188 26.13 -11.22 -7.43
CA LEU A 188 24.90 -10.61 -7.94
C LEU A 188 23.67 -11.01 -7.12
N GLN A 189 23.60 -12.28 -6.69
CA GLN A 189 22.47 -12.75 -5.89
C GLN A 189 22.44 -12.07 -4.51
N SER A 190 23.62 -11.88 -3.89
CA SER A 190 23.80 -11.11 -2.67
C SER A 190 23.38 -9.65 -2.85
N ILE A 191 23.69 -9.03 -4.00
CA ILE A 191 23.23 -7.67 -4.32
C ILE A 191 21.71 -7.59 -4.38
N ILE A 192 21.04 -8.58 -4.98
CA ILE A 192 19.57 -8.62 -5.06
C ILE A 192 18.95 -8.71 -3.65
N PHE A 193 19.48 -9.57 -2.79
CA PHE A 193 19.03 -9.65 -1.39
C PHE A 193 19.33 -8.38 -0.61
N ARG A 194 20.51 -7.80 -0.83
CA ARG A 194 20.91 -6.54 -0.20
C ARG A 194 19.99 -5.39 -0.58
N LEU A 195 19.54 -5.32 -1.83
CA LEU A 195 18.58 -4.32 -2.27
C LEU A 195 17.29 -4.40 -1.44
N ASN A 196 16.72 -5.60 -1.30
CA ASN A 196 15.51 -5.81 -0.50
C ASN A 196 15.72 -5.44 0.98
N TYR A 197 16.89 -5.78 1.54
CA TYR A 197 17.28 -5.41 2.88
C TYR A 197 17.39 -3.89 3.07
N ASP A 198 18.10 -3.20 2.16
CA ASP A 198 18.32 -1.75 2.22
C ASP A 198 17.00 -0.97 2.14
N VAL A 199 16.09 -1.46 1.29
CA VAL A 199 14.77 -0.89 1.12
C VAL A 199 13.90 -1.08 2.38
N SER A 200 13.90 -2.28 2.96
CA SER A 200 13.10 -2.62 4.14
C SER A 200 13.58 -1.90 5.39
N ASN A 201 14.90 -1.77 5.56
CA ASN A 201 15.54 -1.15 6.72
C ASN A 201 15.88 0.33 6.54
N ASN A 202 15.44 0.95 5.42
CA ASN A 202 15.73 2.34 5.08
C ASN A 202 17.24 2.66 5.19
N PHE A 203 18.07 1.86 4.53
CA PHE A 203 19.52 1.80 4.71
C PHE A 203 20.30 2.11 3.43
N PHE A 204 21.59 2.42 3.59
CA PHE A 204 22.58 2.67 2.54
C PHE A 204 22.11 3.58 1.37
N ILE A 205 22.15 3.08 0.13
CA ILE A 205 21.78 3.81 -1.10
C ILE A 205 20.27 4.03 -1.15
N MET A 206 19.46 3.06 -0.71
CA MET A 206 18.00 3.12 -0.75
C MET A 206 17.37 3.86 0.42
N ASN A 207 18.19 4.50 1.27
CA ASN A 207 17.71 5.29 2.40
C ASN A 207 16.94 6.53 1.93
N LYS A 208 15.63 6.52 2.19
CA LYS A 208 14.65 7.55 1.85
C LYS A 208 14.94 8.90 2.50
N ASN A 209 15.73 8.97 3.58
CA ASN A 209 16.13 10.25 4.16
C ASN A 209 17.22 10.95 3.34
N TYR A 210 18.03 10.20 2.60
CA TYR A 210 19.12 10.75 1.80
C TYR A 210 18.73 10.98 0.34
N ILE A 211 17.93 10.10 -0.27
CA ILE A 211 17.53 10.21 -1.69
C ILE A 211 16.74 11.50 -1.99
N LYS A 212 16.13 12.13 -0.98
CA LYS A 212 15.32 13.35 -1.17
C LYS A 212 16.12 14.49 -1.79
N ASN A 213 15.48 15.22 -2.69
CA ASN A 213 15.99 16.42 -3.35
C ASN A 213 15.92 17.65 -2.41
N ALA A 214 16.30 18.84 -2.91
CA ALA A 214 16.24 20.08 -2.14
C ALA A 214 14.83 20.52 -1.72
N LYS A 215 13.79 19.96 -2.36
CA LYS A 215 12.37 20.17 -2.00
C LYS A 215 11.84 19.10 -1.03
N ASN A 216 12.71 18.24 -0.50
CA ASN A 216 12.34 17.13 0.37
C ASN A 216 11.46 16.05 -0.34
N GLU A 217 11.55 15.96 -1.66
CA GLU A 217 10.81 15.01 -2.50
C GLU A 217 11.76 13.91 -3.01
N GLN A 218 11.27 12.67 -3.11
CA GLN A 218 11.97 11.61 -3.83
C GLN A 218 11.62 11.71 -5.31
N THR A 219 12.64 11.72 -6.16
CA THR A 219 12.53 11.78 -7.63
C THR A 219 13.17 10.55 -8.29
N LEU A 220 14.19 9.99 -7.64
CA LEU A 220 14.89 8.79 -8.07
C LEU A 220 14.15 7.54 -7.63
N PHE A 221 14.12 6.55 -8.54
CA PHE A 221 13.57 5.22 -8.31
C PHE A 221 12.11 5.22 -7.83
N LEU A 222 11.34 6.23 -8.24
CA LEU A 222 9.95 6.43 -7.84
C LEU A 222 9.01 5.29 -8.25
N ASP A 223 9.31 4.63 -9.37
CA ASP A 223 8.52 3.50 -9.86
C ASP A 223 8.94 2.16 -9.24
N TRP A 224 9.95 2.11 -8.35
CA TRP A 224 10.29 0.87 -7.67
C TRP A 224 9.20 0.52 -6.65
N MET A 225 8.57 -0.63 -6.86
CA MET A 225 7.59 -1.19 -5.93
C MET A 225 8.22 -2.36 -5.18
N HIS A 226 8.15 -2.33 -3.85
CA HIS A 226 8.80 -3.37 -3.05
C HIS A 226 8.14 -4.74 -3.33
N PRO A 227 8.91 -5.83 -3.49
CA PRO A 227 8.36 -7.14 -3.83
C PRO A 227 7.25 -7.61 -2.88
N HIS A 228 7.34 -7.32 -1.58
CA HIS A 228 6.35 -7.77 -0.61
C HIS A 228 4.98 -7.07 -0.72
N TYR A 229 4.82 -6.10 -1.61
CA TYR A 229 3.53 -5.47 -1.93
C TYR A 229 2.91 -5.92 -3.25
N ILE A 230 3.66 -6.61 -4.12
CA ILE A 230 3.18 -7.02 -5.45
C ILE A 230 3.31 -8.53 -5.66
N GLN A 231 2.37 -9.13 -6.39
CA GLN A 231 2.49 -10.50 -6.85
C GLN A 231 3.54 -10.64 -7.96
N ALA A 232 4.31 -11.74 -7.96
CA ALA A 232 5.29 -12.02 -9.01
C ALA A 232 4.67 -12.02 -10.43
N SER A 233 3.41 -12.45 -10.56
CA SER A 233 2.66 -12.42 -11.82
C SER A 233 2.35 -11.01 -12.30
N ALA A 234 1.95 -10.11 -11.39
CA ALA A 234 1.69 -8.72 -11.73
C ALA A 234 3.01 -8.00 -12.08
N PHE A 235 4.08 -8.23 -11.31
CA PHE A 235 5.38 -7.62 -11.61
C PHE A 235 5.92 -7.98 -13.01
N LEU A 236 5.52 -9.12 -13.58
CA LEU A 236 5.91 -9.54 -14.94
C LEU A 236 4.98 -9.05 -16.05
N ASP A 237 3.84 -8.43 -15.72
CA ASP A 237 2.86 -7.98 -16.72
C ASP A 237 3.30 -6.72 -17.48
N ASN A 238 2.50 -6.26 -18.46
CA ASN A 238 2.84 -5.07 -19.23
C ASN A 238 2.64 -3.75 -18.47
N GLU A 239 1.83 -3.74 -17.42
CA GLU A 239 1.55 -2.54 -16.61
C GLU A 239 2.74 -2.18 -15.71
N HIS A 240 3.59 -3.16 -15.39
CA HIS A 240 4.75 -2.99 -14.50
C HIS A 240 6.11 -2.90 -15.21
N ILE A 241 6.14 -2.52 -16.49
CA ILE A 241 7.41 -2.36 -17.24
C ILE A 241 8.34 -1.34 -16.58
N LYS A 242 7.80 -0.22 -16.06
CA LYS A 242 8.60 0.82 -15.41
C LYS A 242 9.29 0.29 -14.15
N GLN A 243 8.60 -0.49 -13.33
CA GLN A 243 9.12 -1.15 -12.13
C GLN A 243 10.33 -2.02 -12.47
N ARG A 244 10.22 -2.83 -13.54
CA ARG A 244 11.31 -3.70 -14.02
C ARG A 244 12.51 -2.91 -14.53
N LYS A 245 12.26 -1.80 -15.24
CA LYS A 245 13.32 -0.88 -15.67
C LYS A 245 13.98 -0.20 -14.48
N THR A 246 13.22 0.20 -13.46
CA THR A 246 13.80 0.75 -12.23
C THR A 246 14.65 -0.29 -11.49
N PHE A 247 14.23 -1.55 -11.45
CA PHE A 247 15.05 -2.63 -10.89
C PHE A 247 16.40 -2.77 -11.60
N GLU A 248 16.42 -2.79 -12.94
CA GLU A 248 17.67 -2.83 -13.73
C GLU A 248 18.60 -1.65 -13.41
N ARG A 249 18.04 -0.44 -13.23
CA ARG A 249 18.79 0.77 -12.85
C ARG A 249 19.40 0.67 -11.47
N ILE A 250 18.64 0.18 -10.50
CA ILE A 250 19.14 -0.01 -9.14
C ILE A 250 20.23 -1.08 -9.14
N LEU A 251 20.02 -2.20 -9.84
CA LEU A 251 21.02 -3.26 -9.95
C LEU A 251 22.35 -2.73 -10.54
N LYS A 252 22.27 -1.94 -11.62
CA LYS A 252 23.41 -1.23 -12.20
C LYS A 252 24.11 -0.34 -11.19
N LEU A 253 23.36 0.40 -10.38
CA LEU A 253 23.90 1.29 -9.34
C LEU A 253 24.73 0.50 -8.31
N TYR A 254 24.24 -0.64 -7.85
CA TYR A 254 24.98 -1.49 -6.90
C TYR A 254 26.23 -2.12 -7.54
N LEU A 255 26.14 -2.60 -8.78
CA LEU A 255 27.29 -3.15 -9.51
C LEU A 255 28.40 -2.11 -9.71
N ASN A 256 28.04 -0.88 -10.07
CA ASN A 256 29.00 0.20 -10.29
C ASN A 256 29.66 0.75 -9.01
N GLN A 257 29.30 0.24 -7.84
CA GLN A 257 30.09 0.42 -6.62
C GLN A 257 31.51 -0.18 -6.79
N PHE A 258 31.65 -1.25 -7.57
CA PHE A 258 32.89 -2.01 -7.80
C PHE A 258 33.67 -1.64 -9.06
N ASN A 259 33.42 -0.45 -9.63
CA ASN A 259 34.12 0.03 -10.82
C ASN A 259 34.00 -0.90 -12.05
N LEU A 260 32.87 -1.57 -12.24
CA LEU A 260 32.64 -2.50 -13.35
C LEU A 260 32.43 -1.81 -14.71
N ASN A 261 32.35 -0.48 -14.73
CA ASN A 261 32.16 0.32 -15.94
C ASN A 261 30.87 0.00 -16.72
N VAL A 262 29.81 -0.42 -16.01
CA VAL A 262 28.54 -0.83 -16.62
C VAL A 262 27.72 0.39 -17.00
N ALA A 263 27.38 0.54 -18.28
CA ALA A 263 26.48 1.60 -18.74
C ALA A 263 25.02 1.15 -18.78
N SER A 264 24.76 -0.11 -19.15
CA SER A 264 23.41 -0.65 -19.28
C SER A 264 23.30 -2.11 -18.84
N ILE A 265 22.11 -2.48 -18.38
CA ILE A 265 21.72 -3.86 -18.04
C ILE A 265 20.37 -4.12 -18.70
N GLU A 266 20.23 -5.27 -19.33
CA GLU A 266 18.95 -5.78 -19.83
C GLU A 266 18.70 -7.19 -19.27
N ILE A 267 17.52 -7.40 -18.67
CA ILE A 267 17.07 -8.72 -18.20
C ILE A 267 16.08 -9.33 -19.20
N ASP A 268 16.15 -10.64 -19.45
CA ASP A 268 15.20 -11.36 -20.32
C ASP A 268 13.88 -11.64 -19.59
N TRP A 269 13.11 -10.58 -19.30
CA TRP A 269 11.83 -10.67 -18.60
C TRP A 269 10.81 -11.56 -19.31
N LYS A 270 10.92 -11.74 -20.63
CA LYS A 270 10.02 -12.60 -21.41
C LYS A 270 10.21 -14.08 -21.08
N LYS A 271 11.41 -14.48 -20.63
CA LYS A 271 11.72 -15.85 -20.20
C LYS A 271 11.70 -16.03 -18.69
N ALA A 272 11.44 -14.97 -17.93
CA ALA A 272 11.37 -15.05 -16.47
C ALA A 272 10.24 -15.99 -16.03
N LYS A 273 10.47 -16.76 -14.97
CA LYS A 273 9.51 -17.73 -14.43
C LYS A 273 9.25 -17.47 -12.96
N ILE A 274 7.99 -17.61 -12.56
CA ILE A 274 7.60 -17.56 -11.16
C ILE A 274 7.95 -18.89 -10.50
N LYS A 275 8.64 -18.83 -9.36
CA LYS A 275 8.95 -19.97 -8.50
C LYS A 275 8.24 -19.78 -7.17
N LYS A 276 7.51 -20.78 -6.72
CA LYS A 276 6.90 -20.77 -5.38
C LYS A 276 7.98 -21.08 -4.36
N SER A 277 7.97 -20.35 -3.25
CA SER A 277 8.82 -20.68 -2.11
C SER A 277 8.41 -22.04 -1.54
N ILE A 278 9.40 -22.84 -1.18
CA ILE A 278 9.27 -24.13 -0.48
C ILE A 278 9.20 -23.87 1.03
N THR A 279 9.96 -22.91 1.54
CA THR A 279 10.02 -22.55 2.97
C THR A 279 8.94 -21.59 3.43
N SER A 280 8.36 -20.78 2.52
CA SER A 280 7.42 -19.71 2.86
C SER A 280 6.16 -19.69 1.99
N SER A 281 5.02 -20.14 2.53
CA SER A 281 3.74 -20.13 1.80
C SER A 281 3.26 -18.73 1.36
N SER A 282 3.75 -17.67 1.99
CA SER A 282 3.35 -16.28 1.73
C SER A 282 4.23 -15.57 0.71
N GLN A 283 5.21 -16.25 0.11
CA GLN A 283 6.17 -15.63 -0.80
C GLN A 283 6.39 -16.42 -2.09
N ASN A 284 6.68 -15.68 -3.15
CA ASN A 284 7.12 -16.20 -4.44
C ASN A 284 8.43 -15.51 -4.87
N PHE A 285 9.07 -16.10 -5.86
CA PHE A 285 10.27 -15.60 -6.51
C PHE A 285 10.03 -15.43 -8.00
N ILE A 286 10.84 -14.57 -8.60
CA ILE A 286 11.00 -14.50 -10.05
C ILE A 286 12.42 -14.97 -10.35
N SER A 287 12.51 -16.09 -11.06
CA SER A 287 13.75 -16.54 -11.69
C SER A 287 13.91 -15.85 -13.04
N PHE A 288 15.09 -15.32 -13.33
CA PHE A 288 15.39 -14.61 -14.58
C PHE A 288 16.83 -14.83 -15.03
N ASN A 289 17.09 -14.52 -16.30
CA ASN A 289 18.42 -14.52 -16.89
C ASN A 289 18.78 -13.10 -17.35
N LEU A 290 20.08 -12.76 -17.29
CA LEU A 290 20.58 -11.53 -17.89
C LEU A 290 20.58 -11.68 -19.41
N LYS A 291 19.95 -10.72 -20.10
CA LYS A 291 20.00 -10.65 -21.55
C LYS A 291 21.29 -9.99 -22.02
N SER A 292 21.70 -8.85 -21.44
CA SER A 292 22.94 -8.13 -21.82
C SER A 292 23.42 -7.24 -20.68
N ILE A 293 24.74 -7.03 -20.60
CA ILE A 293 25.36 -5.96 -19.81
C ILE A 293 26.41 -5.30 -20.70
N THR A 294 26.29 -3.99 -20.92
CA THR A 294 27.24 -3.26 -21.79
C THR A 294 28.04 -2.21 -21.04
N ASP A 295 29.25 -1.94 -21.51
CA ASP A 295 30.04 -0.79 -21.07
C ASP A 295 29.58 0.53 -21.73
N TRP A 296 30.25 1.64 -21.42
CA TRP A 296 29.97 2.97 -21.98
C TRP A 296 30.26 3.12 -23.47
N ASN A 297 30.99 2.16 -24.05
CA ASN A 297 31.27 2.08 -25.49
C ASN A 297 30.32 1.10 -26.20
N ASN A 298 29.30 0.58 -25.48
CA ASN A 298 28.36 -0.44 -25.93
C ASN A 298 29.01 -1.81 -26.23
N ASN A 299 30.19 -2.08 -25.69
CA ASN A 299 30.76 -3.42 -25.75
C ASN A 299 30.01 -4.33 -24.78
N GLU A 300 29.68 -5.54 -25.23
CA GLU A 300 29.07 -6.56 -24.39
C GLU A 300 30.08 -7.11 -23.37
N LEU A 301 29.65 -7.22 -22.12
CA LEU A 301 30.44 -7.74 -21.01
C LEU A 301 30.06 -9.18 -20.62
N LEU A 302 28.90 -9.68 -21.08
CA LEU A 302 28.47 -11.07 -20.83
C LEU A 302 28.99 -12.04 -21.89
N THR A 303 29.47 -13.20 -21.44
CA THR A 303 29.68 -14.36 -22.31
C THR A 303 28.37 -15.11 -22.56
N ASP A 304 28.34 -16.00 -23.57
CA ASP A 304 27.17 -16.85 -23.82
C ASP A 304 26.82 -17.78 -22.65
N ASN A 305 27.82 -18.17 -21.83
CA ASN A 305 27.57 -18.95 -20.63
C ASN A 305 26.92 -18.09 -19.53
N ASP A 306 27.36 -16.84 -19.39
CA ASP A 306 26.79 -15.91 -18.41
C ASP A 306 25.31 -15.61 -18.67
N ARG A 307 24.91 -15.49 -19.94
CA ARG A 307 23.50 -15.28 -20.31
C ARG A 307 22.58 -16.46 -19.97
N LYS A 308 23.13 -17.64 -19.71
CA LYS A 308 22.36 -18.84 -19.34
C LYS A 308 22.16 -18.98 -17.83
N LYS A 309 22.94 -18.27 -17.03
CA LYS A 309 22.87 -18.33 -15.55
C LYS A 309 21.58 -17.72 -15.04
N THR A 310 20.98 -18.37 -14.05
CA THR A 310 19.72 -17.99 -13.43
C THR A 310 19.93 -17.24 -12.13
N PHE A 311 19.21 -16.14 -11.97
CA PHE A 311 19.17 -15.35 -10.74
C PHE A 311 17.73 -15.21 -10.23
N TYR A 312 17.57 -14.89 -8.95
CA TYR A 312 16.27 -14.91 -8.30
C TYR A 312 15.99 -13.59 -7.58
N LEU A 313 14.91 -12.92 -7.98
CA LEU A 313 14.32 -11.82 -7.23
C LEU A 313 13.29 -12.39 -6.25
N ASN A 314 13.49 -12.15 -4.96
CA ASN A 314 12.73 -12.74 -3.87
C ASN A 314 11.72 -11.77 -3.25
N GLY A 315 10.86 -12.32 -2.39
CA GLY A 315 9.99 -11.54 -1.51
C GLY A 315 8.65 -11.14 -2.12
N PHE A 316 8.27 -11.65 -3.31
CA PHE A 316 6.99 -11.33 -3.91
C PHE A 316 5.83 -11.85 -3.09
N ARG A 317 4.79 -11.04 -2.89
CA ARG A 317 3.64 -11.44 -2.08
C ARG A 317 2.91 -12.63 -2.71
N SER A 318 2.56 -13.61 -1.88
CA SER A 318 1.58 -14.65 -2.18
C SER A 318 0.36 -14.48 -1.30
N TYR A 319 -0.80 -14.32 -1.92
CA TYR A 319 -2.08 -14.31 -1.21
C TYR A 319 -2.57 -15.72 -0.87
N ALA A 320 -1.92 -16.77 -1.41
CA ALA A 320 -2.22 -18.17 -1.15
C ALA A 320 -1.67 -18.65 0.20
N SER A 321 -2.03 -17.95 1.28
CA SER A 321 -1.55 -18.21 2.64
C SER A 321 -2.65 -17.88 3.66
N ASN A 322 -2.51 -18.42 4.88
CA ASN A 322 -3.33 -18.05 6.04
C ASN A 322 -2.70 -16.92 6.89
N ALA A 323 -1.50 -16.45 6.50
CA ALA A 323 -0.75 -15.39 7.16
C ALA A 323 -1.47 -14.02 7.08
N LYS A 324 -0.85 -12.99 7.66
CA LYS A 324 -1.29 -11.60 7.54
C LYS A 324 -1.47 -11.25 6.05
N PHE A 325 -2.61 -10.66 5.68
CA PHE A 325 -3.01 -10.34 4.29
C PHE A 325 -3.34 -11.52 3.37
N GLY A 326 -3.17 -12.77 3.84
CA GLY A 326 -3.51 -13.95 3.05
C GLY A 326 -5.02 -14.17 2.94
N VAL A 327 -5.45 -14.78 1.83
CA VAL A 327 -6.86 -15.07 1.54
C VAL A 327 -7.19 -16.57 1.61
N GLY A 328 -6.23 -17.37 2.10
CA GLY A 328 -6.31 -18.80 2.26
C GLY A 328 -5.44 -19.54 1.27
N ASN A 329 -5.13 -20.81 1.56
CA ASN A 329 -4.20 -21.62 0.76
C ASN A 329 -4.63 -21.82 -0.71
N GLN A 330 -5.90 -21.60 -1.03
CA GLN A 330 -6.40 -21.65 -2.40
C GLN A 330 -5.96 -20.43 -3.24
N GLY A 331 -5.53 -19.34 -2.60
CA GLY A 331 -5.16 -18.09 -3.26
C GLY A 331 -6.37 -17.28 -3.74
N LEU A 332 -6.06 -16.23 -4.50
CA LEU A 332 -7.05 -15.32 -5.07
C LEU A 332 -7.85 -16.01 -6.17
N LYS A 333 -9.12 -15.65 -6.25
CA LYS A 333 -10.08 -16.07 -7.29
C LYS A 333 -10.80 -14.85 -7.86
N GLU A 334 -10.05 -13.78 -8.11
CA GLU A 334 -10.58 -12.53 -8.67
C GLU A 334 -10.44 -12.51 -10.20
N ASP A 335 -11.49 -12.05 -10.89
CA ASP A 335 -11.45 -11.80 -12.33
C ASP A 335 -10.75 -10.47 -12.67
N LEU A 336 -10.71 -9.54 -11.72
CA LEU A 336 -10.06 -8.24 -11.86
C LEU A 336 -8.65 -8.26 -11.23
N PRO A 337 -7.70 -7.48 -11.76
CA PRO A 337 -6.39 -7.33 -11.15
C PRO A 337 -6.50 -6.70 -9.76
N LEU A 338 -5.51 -6.95 -8.90
CA LEU A 338 -5.49 -6.37 -7.57
C LEU A 338 -5.04 -4.90 -7.59
N PHE A 339 -5.71 -4.09 -6.77
CA PHE A 339 -5.32 -2.69 -6.58
C PHE A 339 -4.00 -2.58 -5.82
N ASN A 340 -3.71 -3.52 -4.90
CA ASN A 340 -2.41 -3.60 -4.22
C ASN A 340 -1.26 -3.94 -5.14
N ASP A 341 -1.49 -4.64 -6.25
CA ASP A 341 -0.45 -4.86 -7.26
C ASP A 341 -0.21 -3.59 -8.07
N TYR A 342 -1.25 -2.78 -8.27
CA TYR A 342 -1.19 -1.54 -9.05
C TYR A 342 -0.54 -0.36 -8.30
N ILE A 343 -0.84 -0.24 -7.00
CA ILE A 343 -0.32 0.77 -6.08
C ILE A 343 0.35 0.10 -4.90
N GLU A 344 1.57 0.53 -4.59
CA GLU A 344 2.25 0.13 -3.36
C GLU A 344 1.52 0.64 -2.11
N ASN A 345 1.09 -0.31 -1.26
CA ASN A 345 0.49 -0.07 0.06
C ASN A 345 -0.57 1.06 0.10
N PRO A 346 -1.65 0.94 -0.68
CA PRO A 346 -2.72 1.93 -0.67
C PRO A 346 -3.38 1.99 0.71
N LEU A 347 -3.87 3.17 1.10
CA LEU A 347 -4.62 3.38 2.34
C LEU A 347 -6.01 3.92 2.02
N LEU A 348 -7.02 3.30 2.62
CA LEU A 348 -8.41 3.74 2.47
C LEU A 348 -8.68 4.85 3.49
N TYR A 349 -8.71 6.09 3.01
CA TYR A 349 -9.03 7.22 3.87
C TYR A 349 -10.55 7.41 3.99
N MET A 350 -10.96 7.83 5.18
CA MET A 350 -12.36 8.03 5.52
C MET A 350 -12.53 9.41 6.16
N ASP A 351 -13.41 10.22 5.59
CA ASP A 351 -13.91 11.45 6.20
C ASP A 351 -15.40 11.24 6.49
N GLY A 352 -15.71 10.98 7.75
CA GLY A 352 -17.07 10.69 8.18
C GLY A 352 -18.03 11.88 8.04
N LYS A 353 -17.57 13.07 7.65
CA LYS A 353 -18.37 14.29 7.53
C LYS A 353 -19.15 14.59 8.82
N GLU A 354 -20.32 15.19 8.71
CA GLU A 354 -21.27 15.25 9.81
C GLU A 354 -21.84 13.86 10.16
N TYR A 355 -21.81 12.90 9.21
CA TYR A 355 -22.15 11.45 9.15
C TYR A 355 -21.76 10.52 10.29
N LEU A 356 -20.48 10.57 10.63
CA LEU A 356 -19.82 9.54 11.39
C LEU A 356 -18.60 10.18 12.06
N THR A 357 -18.35 9.83 13.32
CA THR A 357 -17.23 10.35 14.10
C THR A 357 -16.01 9.48 13.81
N ILE A 358 -15.65 9.37 12.53
CA ILE A 358 -14.51 8.58 12.06
C ILE A 358 -13.36 9.55 11.83
N ILE A 359 -12.22 9.23 12.44
CA ILE A 359 -10.97 9.96 12.25
C ILE A 359 -9.98 8.93 11.68
N ASP A 360 -9.57 9.15 10.42
CA ASP A 360 -8.49 8.46 9.69
C ASP A 360 -8.91 7.36 8.69
N ASN A 361 -9.07 6.11 9.14
CA ASN A 361 -9.17 4.94 8.24
C ASN A 361 -9.96 3.77 8.87
N ILE A 362 -9.94 2.60 8.22
CA ILE A 362 -10.71 1.41 8.65
C ILE A 362 -10.41 0.94 10.09
N ASN A 363 -9.25 1.29 10.65
CA ASN A 363 -8.88 0.96 12.03
C ASN A 363 -9.84 1.50 13.07
N HIS A 364 -10.58 2.57 12.77
CA HIS A 364 -11.63 3.08 13.64
C HIS A 364 -12.65 1.99 14.02
N PHE A 365 -12.92 1.06 13.10
CA PHE A 365 -13.93 0.02 13.22
C PHE A 365 -13.43 -1.27 13.88
N ILE A 366 -12.11 -1.39 14.10
CA ILE A 366 -11.48 -2.59 14.67
C ILE A 366 -11.35 -2.39 16.18
N LYS A 367 -12.09 -3.20 16.96
CA LYS A 367 -12.10 -3.17 18.44
C LYS A 367 -11.73 -4.55 19.02
N ALA A 368 -12.08 -4.84 20.27
CA ALA A 368 -12.01 -6.21 20.81
C ALA A 368 -13.25 -7.03 20.40
N PRO A 369 -13.16 -8.31 20.00
CA PRO A 369 -14.28 -9.09 19.46
C PRO A 369 -15.55 -9.09 20.31
N THR A 370 -15.43 -9.06 21.64
CA THR A 370 -16.56 -9.03 22.59
C THR A 370 -17.15 -7.63 22.79
N SER A 371 -16.50 -6.58 22.32
CA SER A 371 -17.02 -5.21 22.43
C SER A 371 -18.32 -5.06 21.64
N HIS A 372 -19.28 -4.38 22.25
CA HIS A 372 -20.50 -3.94 21.58
C HIS A 372 -20.21 -2.83 20.56
N GLU A 373 -19.12 -2.07 20.70
CA GLU A 373 -18.75 -1.03 19.72
C GLU A 373 -18.02 -1.58 18.48
N TYR A 374 -17.79 -2.89 18.44
CA TYR A 374 -17.08 -3.53 17.34
C TYR A 374 -17.96 -3.63 16.08
N TRP A 375 -17.38 -3.40 14.90
CA TRP A 375 -18.08 -3.55 13.62
C TRP A 375 -17.92 -4.92 12.91
N ASN A 376 -19.03 -5.55 12.52
CA ASN A 376 -19.01 -6.75 11.67
C ASN A 376 -18.96 -6.41 10.17
N SER A 377 -18.60 -7.38 9.32
CA SER A 377 -18.45 -7.17 7.87
C SER A 377 -19.73 -6.79 7.15
N LYS A 378 -20.89 -7.34 7.53
CA LYS A 378 -22.18 -6.98 6.93
C LYS A 378 -22.61 -5.56 7.33
N GLY A 379 -22.35 -5.17 8.58
CA GLY A 379 -22.55 -3.81 9.06
C GLY A 379 -21.71 -2.80 8.28
N LEU A 380 -20.41 -3.06 8.13
CA LEU A 380 -19.54 -2.19 7.34
C LEU A 380 -19.89 -2.21 5.86
N MET A 381 -20.25 -3.36 5.30
CA MET A 381 -20.71 -3.47 3.92
C MET A 381 -21.93 -2.57 3.66
N HIS A 382 -22.87 -2.53 4.59
CA HIS A 382 -24.03 -1.63 4.54
C HIS A 382 -23.57 -0.17 4.55
N LEU A 383 -22.83 0.22 5.59
CA LEU A 383 -22.34 1.59 5.76
C LEU A 383 -21.56 2.06 4.53
N PHE A 384 -20.62 1.23 4.08
CA PHE A 384 -19.69 1.58 3.02
C PHE A 384 -20.41 1.72 1.68
N ASN A 385 -21.36 0.84 1.35
CA ASN A 385 -22.12 0.99 0.11
C ASN A 385 -23.10 2.17 0.13
N GLN A 386 -23.63 2.54 1.31
CA GLN A 386 -24.49 3.72 1.43
C GLN A 386 -23.73 5.03 1.20
N PHE A 387 -22.49 5.11 1.68
CA PHE A 387 -21.72 6.36 1.69
C PHE A 387 -20.49 6.34 0.76
N LYS A 388 -20.35 5.35 -0.13
CA LYS A 388 -19.12 5.15 -0.90
C LYS A 388 -18.66 6.34 -1.74
N ASP A 389 -19.62 7.13 -2.22
CA ASP A 389 -19.38 8.31 -3.04
C ASP A 389 -19.04 9.58 -2.23
N GLU A 390 -19.20 9.53 -0.90
CA GLU A 390 -19.16 10.72 -0.03
C GLU A 390 -18.01 10.71 0.97
N ILE A 391 -17.75 9.55 1.60
CA ILE A 391 -16.85 9.48 2.77
C ILE A 391 -15.49 8.84 2.45
N PHE A 392 -15.33 8.19 1.29
CA PHE A 392 -14.07 7.53 0.94
C PHE A 392 -13.26 8.32 -0.07
N TYR A 393 -11.95 8.32 0.14
CA TYR A 393 -11.01 8.76 -0.89
C TYR A 393 -9.72 7.95 -0.82
N ILE A 394 -9.07 7.81 -1.97
CA ILE A 394 -7.79 7.13 -2.10
C ILE A 394 -6.81 8.12 -2.72
N LYS A 395 -5.66 8.34 -2.08
CA LYS A 395 -4.64 9.28 -2.58
C LYS A 395 -3.89 8.66 -3.75
N ILE A 396 -3.69 9.45 -4.81
CA ILE A 396 -2.79 9.12 -5.90
C ILE A 396 -1.34 9.34 -5.42
N PRO A 397 -0.50 8.29 -5.39
CA PRO A 397 0.88 8.45 -4.96
C PRO A 397 1.65 9.31 -5.96
N SER A 398 2.71 9.97 -5.50
CA SER A 398 3.50 10.91 -6.31
C SER A 398 3.95 10.33 -7.65
N TYR A 399 4.39 9.06 -7.67
CA TYR A 399 4.88 8.39 -8.88
C TYR A 399 3.78 8.12 -9.94
N ARG A 400 2.50 8.15 -9.57
CA ARG A 400 1.36 7.97 -10.50
C ARG A 400 0.68 9.28 -10.90
N LYS A 401 1.00 10.42 -10.30
CA LYS A 401 0.30 11.70 -10.56
C LYS A 401 0.36 12.19 -12.02
N ASN A 402 1.35 11.74 -12.78
CA ASN A 402 1.51 12.10 -14.20
C ASN A 402 0.76 11.15 -15.14
N GLU A 403 0.11 10.11 -14.61
CA GLU A 403 -0.58 9.07 -15.37
C GLU A 403 -2.05 8.97 -14.94
N ASP A 404 -2.29 9.03 -13.65
CA ASP A 404 -3.59 8.81 -13.02
C ASP A 404 -4.27 10.13 -12.64
N LYS A 405 -5.58 10.18 -12.88
CA LYS A 405 -6.43 11.32 -12.56
C LYS A 405 -7.19 11.12 -11.26
N GLU A 406 -7.74 9.92 -11.05
CA GLU A 406 -8.67 9.63 -9.96
C GLU A 406 -8.69 8.14 -9.63
N TYR A 407 -8.81 7.81 -8.34
CA TYR A 407 -9.15 6.48 -7.85
C TYR A 407 -10.50 6.56 -7.13
N LYS A 408 -11.51 5.85 -7.63
CA LYS A 408 -12.87 5.88 -7.09
C LYS A 408 -13.34 4.49 -6.72
N ILE A 409 -13.89 4.33 -5.51
CA ILE A 409 -14.57 3.10 -5.13
C ILE A 409 -15.95 3.08 -5.78
N THR A 410 -16.19 2.10 -6.63
CA THR A 410 -17.48 1.95 -7.32
C THR A 410 -18.40 0.99 -6.60
N ASP A 411 -17.86 0.04 -5.85
CA ASP A 411 -18.66 -0.92 -5.08
C ASP A 411 -17.88 -1.54 -3.93
N PHE A 412 -18.61 -2.04 -2.94
CA PHE A 412 -18.10 -3.03 -1.99
C PHE A 412 -18.89 -4.32 -2.13
N GLU A 413 -18.17 -5.44 -2.22
CA GLU A 413 -18.70 -6.77 -2.45
C GLU A 413 -18.21 -7.74 -1.36
N PHE A 414 -19.02 -8.72 -1.01
CA PHE A 414 -18.62 -9.85 -0.19
C PHE A 414 -17.55 -10.70 -0.89
N THR A 415 -16.86 -11.52 -0.12
CA THR A 415 -16.02 -12.61 -0.62
C THR A 415 -16.17 -13.82 0.28
N ASP A 416 -15.84 -15.01 -0.24
CA ASP A 416 -15.83 -16.27 0.48
C ASP A 416 -14.41 -16.73 0.86
N TYR A 417 -13.41 -15.84 0.73
CA TYR A 417 -12.05 -16.11 1.18
C TYR A 417 -12.03 -16.59 2.62
N LEU A 418 -11.09 -17.52 2.90
CA LEU A 418 -10.97 -18.18 4.20
C LEU A 418 -12.26 -18.91 4.65
N GLY A 419 -13.21 -19.17 3.74
CA GLY A 419 -14.46 -19.86 4.04
C GLY A 419 -15.39 -19.06 4.96
N THR A 420 -15.32 -17.73 4.92
CA THR A 420 -16.07 -16.83 5.79
C THR A 420 -16.58 -15.61 5.02
N ASN A 421 -17.57 -14.91 5.56
CA ASN A 421 -18.05 -13.61 5.08
C ASN A 421 -17.51 -12.44 5.91
N GLN A 422 -16.47 -12.69 6.72
CA GLN A 422 -15.80 -11.70 7.57
C GLN A 422 -14.74 -10.87 6.83
N ILE A 423 -14.55 -11.15 5.54
CA ILE A 423 -13.71 -10.39 4.63
C ILE A 423 -14.61 -9.92 3.52
N PHE A 424 -14.30 -8.75 2.99
CA PHE A 424 -14.98 -8.18 1.85
C PHE A 424 -13.97 -7.53 0.91
N LYS A 425 -14.43 -7.04 -0.23
CA LYS A 425 -13.61 -6.38 -1.23
C LYS A 425 -14.24 -5.08 -1.70
N ALA A 426 -13.42 -4.13 -2.12
CA ALA A 426 -13.81 -2.95 -2.85
C ALA A 426 -13.47 -3.13 -4.33
N ILE A 427 -14.31 -2.58 -5.19
CA ILE A 427 -14.01 -2.39 -6.62
C ILE A 427 -13.54 -0.95 -6.80
N VAL A 428 -12.28 -0.79 -7.20
CA VAL A 428 -11.65 0.51 -7.40
C VAL A 428 -11.49 0.78 -8.88
N GLN A 429 -12.11 1.84 -9.38
CA GLN A 429 -11.90 2.33 -10.74
C GLN A 429 -10.76 3.35 -10.75
N VAL A 430 -9.74 3.07 -11.54
CA VAL A 430 -8.66 4.00 -11.86
C VAL A 430 -9.03 4.71 -13.15
N THR A 431 -9.14 6.03 -13.09
CA THR A 431 -9.28 6.89 -14.27
C THR A 431 -7.92 7.52 -14.58
N LYS A 432 -7.43 7.31 -15.80
CA LYS A 432 -6.18 7.88 -16.32
C LYS A 432 -6.39 9.33 -16.76
N LEU A 433 -5.32 10.12 -16.88
CA LEU A 433 -5.37 11.49 -17.40
C LEU A 433 -5.90 11.55 -18.84
N ASN A 434 -5.68 10.51 -19.64
CA ASN A 434 -6.22 10.40 -21.00
C ASN A 434 -7.70 9.96 -21.06
N GLY A 435 -8.36 9.79 -19.91
CA GLY A 435 -9.77 9.40 -19.81
C GLY A 435 -10.05 7.90 -19.83
N THR A 436 -9.05 7.05 -20.08
CA THR A 436 -9.22 5.58 -19.99
C THR A 436 -9.48 5.13 -18.56
N LYS A 437 -10.23 4.04 -18.40
CA LYS A 437 -10.69 3.53 -17.11
C LYS A 437 -10.39 2.04 -16.99
N LYS A 438 -9.93 1.61 -15.82
CA LYS A 438 -9.71 0.19 -15.49
C LYS A 438 -10.14 -0.07 -14.05
N SER A 439 -10.82 -1.19 -13.83
CA SER A 439 -11.28 -1.60 -12.50
C SER A 439 -10.33 -2.63 -11.89
N TYR A 440 -10.14 -2.52 -10.57
CA TYR A 440 -9.29 -3.37 -9.76
C TYR A 440 -10.08 -3.84 -8.54
N VAL A 441 -9.67 -4.97 -7.97
CA VAL A 441 -10.19 -5.47 -6.69
C VAL A 441 -9.22 -5.10 -5.58
N TRP A 442 -9.76 -4.64 -4.45
CA TRP A 442 -8.99 -4.38 -3.24
C TRP A 442 -9.63 -5.13 -2.06
N ILE A 443 -8.90 -6.03 -1.41
CA ILE A 443 -9.43 -6.84 -0.30
C ILE A 443 -9.34 -6.06 1.02
N SER A 444 -10.36 -6.18 1.87
CA SER A 444 -10.48 -5.41 3.12
C SER A 444 -9.32 -5.62 4.09
N SER A 445 -8.73 -6.82 4.11
CA SER A 445 -7.50 -7.09 4.88
C SER A 445 -6.31 -6.25 4.45
N ASN A 446 -6.38 -5.60 3.29
CA ASN A 446 -5.30 -4.83 2.68
C ASN A 446 -5.63 -3.33 2.61
N PHE A 447 -6.73 -2.88 3.22
CA PHE A 447 -7.12 -1.47 3.23
C PHE A 447 -6.17 -0.61 4.08
N ASP A 448 -5.38 -1.25 4.94
CA ASP A 448 -4.29 -0.67 5.69
C ASP A 448 -3.10 -1.65 5.81
N ASP A 449 -2.00 -1.16 6.37
CA ASP A 449 -0.76 -1.88 6.62
C ASP A 449 -0.77 -2.72 7.92
N HIS A 450 -1.84 -2.62 8.71
CA HIS A 450 -2.00 -3.35 9.96
C HIS A 450 -2.71 -4.70 9.77
N GLY A 451 -3.46 -4.89 8.69
CA GLY A 451 -3.96 -6.19 8.25
C GLY A 451 -4.96 -6.83 9.22
N HIS A 452 -5.74 -6.00 9.91
CA HIS A 452 -6.73 -6.45 10.87
C HIS A 452 -7.92 -7.13 10.20
N ARG A 453 -8.49 -8.12 10.89
CA ARG A 453 -9.74 -8.78 10.49
C ARG A 453 -10.90 -8.23 11.31
N LEU A 454 -12.08 -8.18 10.70
CA LEU A 454 -13.33 -7.77 11.34
C LEU A 454 -13.89 -8.84 12.27
N LYS A 455 -15.05 -8.55 12.90
CA LYS A 455 -15.63 -9.36 13.97
C LYS A 455 -15.97 -10.74 13.44
N GLY A 456 -15.74 -11.73 14.27
CA GLY A 456 -16.37 -13.03 14.12
C GLY A 456 -17.90 -12.96 14.20
N MET A 457 -18.56 -14.02 13.75
CA MET A 457 -20.01 -14.17 13.82
C MET A 457 -20.42 -14.70 15.20
N ILE A 458 -21.39 -14.07 15.85
CA ILE A 458 -21.96 -14.55 17.11
C ILE A 458 -22.92 -15.71 16.79
N THR A 459 -22.67 -16.86 17.40
CA THR A 459 -23.42 -18.10 17.13
C THR A 459 -24.47 -18.41 18.19
N LYS A 460 -24.41 -17.74 19.34
CA LYS A 460 -25.34 -17.91 20.45
C LYS A 460 -26.28 -16.72 20.57
N ASN A 461 -27.58 -16.98 20.74
CA ASN A 461 -28.59 -15.95 20.95
C ASN A 461 -28.53 -15.42 22.39
N THR A 462 -27.61 -14.50 22.66
CA THR A 462 -27.40 -13.88 23.98
C THR A 462 -27.04 -12.40 23.81
N PRO A 463 -27.58 -11.47 24.62
CA PRO A 463 -27.26 -10.04 24.53
C PRO A 463 -25.79 -9.71 24.87
N SER A 464 -25.12 -10.60 25.63
CA SER A 464 -23.74 -10.42 26.10
C SER A 464 -22.91 -11.64 25.72
N PRO A 465 -22.39 -11.71 24.47
CA PRO A 465 -21.64 -12.86 23.99
C PRO A 465 -20.26 -12.96 24.63
N LEU A 466 -19.86 -14.17 24.98
CA LEU A 466 -18.49 -14.50 25.38
C LEU A 466 -17.62 -14.73 24.14
N SER A 467 -16.29 -14.69 24.30
CA SER A 467 -15.35 -15.00 23.21
C SER A 467 -15.60 -16.38 22.58
N SER A 468 -16.04 -17.36 23.38
CA SER A 468 -16.39 -18.71 22.92
C SER A 468 -17.65 -18.76 22.04
N ASP A 469 -18.52 -17.75 22.14
CA ASP A 469 -19.75 -17.65 21.34
C ASP A 469 -19.48 -17.06 19.95
N ILE A 470 -18.26 -16.56 19.71
CA ILE A 470 -17.88 -15.82 18.51
C ILE A 470 -17.03 -16.71 17.59
N TYR A 471 -17.60 -17.07 16.45
CA TYR A 471 -16.89 -17.76 15.38
C TYR A 471 -16.02 -16.78 14.59
N SER A 472 -14.72 -16.82 14.82
CA SER A 472 -13.72 -16.10 14.03
C SER A 472 -12.97 -17.05 13.10
N PHE A 473 -12.47 -16.54 11.97
CA PHE A 473 -11.63 -17.37 11.10
C PHE A 473 -10.39 -17.90 11.84
N ASN A 474 -10.13 -19.21 11.71
CA ASN A 474 -8.85 -19.83 12.02
C ASN A 474 -8.45 -20.83 10.90
N PRO A 475 -7.16 -21.17 10.76
CA PRO A 475 -6.69 -22.09 9.71
C PRO A 475 -7.35 -23.47 9.69
N GLY A 476 -7.94 -23.91 10.81
CA GLY A 476 -8.62 -25.20 10.94
C GLY A 476 -10.13 -25.16 10.66
N ASN A 477 -10.69 -24.00 10.35
CA ASN A 477 -12.12 -23.85 10.16
C ASN A 477 -12.64 -24.62 8.94
N LYS A 478 -13.78 -25.31 9.11
CA LYS A 478 -14.45 -26.09 8.05
C LYS A 478 -15.61 -25.34 7.38
N GLY A 479 -15.58 -24.01 7.43
CA GLY A 479 -16.67 -23.13 6.98
C GLY A 479 -17.59 -22.69 8.14
N ASN A 480 -18.62 -21.92 7.80
CA ASN A 480 -19.51 -21.28 8.76
C ASN A 480 -20.28 -22.30 9.63
N PRO A 481 -20.48 -22.03 10.93
CA PRO A 481 -21.39 -22.82 11.77
C PRO A 481 -22.85 -22.62 11.34
N GLU A 482 -23.72 -23.52 11.79
CA GLU A 482 -25.17 -23.33 11.63
C GLU A 482 -25.64 -22.12 12.45
N GLY A 483 -26.54 -21.34 11.86
CA GLY A 483 -27.00 -20.07 12.38
C GLY A 483 -28.21 -20.15 13.32
N ILE A 484 -28.55 -18.99 13.89
CA ILE A 484 -29.73 -18.77 14.74
C ILE A 484 -30.94 -18.53 13.84
N LYS A 485 -32.09 -19.13 14.17
CA LYS A 485 -33.33 -18.90 13.42
C LYS A 485 -33.94 -17.53 13.73
N LEU A 486 -34.54 -16.88 12.73
CA LEU A 486 -35.12 -15.55 12.90
C LEU A 486 -36.25 -15.52 13.95
N ASN A 487 -37.07 -16.57 14.01
CA ASN A 487 -38.15 -16.69 15.01
C ASN A 487 -37.63 -16.94 16.44
N GLU A 488 -36.40 -17.40 16.60
CA GLU A 488 -35.74 -17.52 17.90
C GLU A 488 -35.03 -16.22 18.30
N PHE A 489 -34.48 -15.50 17.32
CA PHE A 489 -33.76 -14.25 17.53
C PHE A 489 -34.70 -13.07 17.84
N ILE A 490 -35.79 -12.95 17.08
CA ILE A 490 -36.73 -11.83 17.18
C ILE A 490 -37.66 -12.07 18.38
N SER A 491 -37.50 -11.24 19.41
CA SER A 491 -38.21 -11.34 20.68
C SER A 491 -38.64 -9.97 21.18
N ASP A 492 -39.72 -9.93 21.95
CA ASP A 492 -40.22 -8.76 22.69
C ASP A 492 -39.63 -8.63 24.10
N ASP A 493 -38.86 -9.61 24.57
CA ASP A 493 -38.08 -9.47 25.80
C ASP A 493 -37.09 -8.31 25.65
N PRO A 494 -37.19 -7.25 26.49
CA PRO A 494 -36.28 -6.11 26.44
C PRO A 494 -34.80 -6.48 26.62
N ASN A 495 -34.52 -7.63 27.25
CA ASN A 495 -33.16 -8.12 27.48
C ASN A 495 -32.68 -9.10 26.39
N SER A 496 -33.50 -9.38 25.37
CA SER A 496 -33.10 -10.22 24.24
C SER A 496 -31.99 -9.57 23.42
N ALA A 497 -31.20 -10.41 22.73
CA ALA A 497 -30.15 -9.94 21.82
C ALA A 497 -30.69 -8.97 20.74
N PHE A 498 -31.90 -9.22 20.24
CA PHE A 498 -32.57 -8.37 19.26
C PHE A 498 -32.91 -6.99 19.80
N MET A 499 -33.60 -6.90 20.95
CA MET A 499 -34.00 -5.61 21.53
C MET A 499 -32.79 -4.81 22.03
N VAL A 500 -31.80 -5.48 22.63
CA VAL A 500 -30.53 -4.85 23.04
C VAL A 500 -29.76 -4.33 21.82
N GLY A 501 -29.71 -5.11 20.72
CA GLY A 501 -29.08 -4.68 19.48
C GLY A 501 -29.75 -3.44 18.85
N LEU A 502 -31.08 -3.40 18.82
CA LEU A 502 -31.84 -2.23 18.36
C LEU A 502 -31.57 -1.00 19.23
N LYS A 503 -31.59 -1.18 20.56
CA LYS A 503 -31.28 -0.11 21.52
C LYS A 503 -29.87 0.46 21.29
N ASN A 504 -28.87 -0.41 21.16
CA ASN A 504 -27.50 0.01 20.89
C ASN A 504 -27.39 0.80 19.57
N ALA A 505 -28.09 0.37 18.51
CA ALA A 505 -28.13 1.11 17.25
C ALA A 505 -28.75 2.51 17.41
N SER A 506 -29.86 2.62 18.14
CA SER A 506 -30.51 3.91 18.45
C SER A 506 -29.60 4.82 19.27
N ASP A 507 -28.95 4.30 20.30
CA ASP A 507 -28.13 5.08 21.22
C ASP A 507 -26.91 5.70 20.52
N LYS A 508 -26.39 5.04 19.47
CA LYS A 508 -25.31 5.62 18.64
C LYS A 508 -25.71 6.90 17.93
N LEU A 509 -27.00 7.09 17.64
CA LEU A 509 -27.46 8.30 16.96
C LEU A 509 -27.47 9.53 17.87
N ASN A 510 -27.37 9.36 19.19
CA ASN A 510 -27.24 10.48 20.12
C ASN A 510 -25.82 11.06 20.14
N LEU A 511 -24.84 10.38 19.55
CA LEU A 511 -23.46 10.86 19.46
C LEU A 511 -23.25 11.90 18.35
N PHE A 512 -24.27 12.14 17.54
CA PHE A 512 -24.21 13.00 16.37
C PHE A 512 -25.22 14.13 16.48
N ASN A 513 -24.83 15.32 16.00
CA ASN A 513 -25.61 16.55 16.10
C ASN A 513 -26.73 16.65 15.04
N TYR A 514 -27.43 15.55 14.80
CA TYR A 514 -28.43 15.40 13.73
C TYR A 514 -29.83 15.86 14.07
N TRP A 515 -30.07 15.95 15.37
CA TRP A 515 -31.37 16.27 15.89
C TRP A 515 -31.47 17.79 16.00
N ASN A 516 -32.63 18.35 15.66
CA ASN A 516 -32.89 19.77 15.86
C ASN A 516 -32.74 20.10 17.35
N ASN A 517 -31.62 20.73 17.73
CA ASN A 517 -31.16 20.97 19.10
C ASN A 517 -30.65 19.73 19.85
N ASP A 518 -29.89 18.86 19.17
CA ASP A 518 -29.10 17.73 19.72
C ASP A 518 -29.89 16.65 20.49
N SER A 519 -31.22 16.64 20.42
CA SER A 519 -32.06 15.62 21.06
C SER A 519 -33.18 15.11 20.16
N ARG A 520 -33.31 13.78 20.05
CA ARG A 520 -34.42 13.10 19.36
C ARG A 520 -35.79 13.54 19.89
N GLN A 521 -35.90 13.88 21.18
CA GLN A 521 -37.14 14.34 21.79
C GLN A 521 -37.63 15.70 21.26
N ASN A 522 -36.76 16.45 20.59
CA ASN A 522 -37.12 17.72 19.96
C ASN A 522 -37.42 17.55 18.46
N PHE A 523 -37.21 16.35 17.90
CA PHE A 523 -37.35 16.07 16.49
C PHE A 523 -38.69 15.43 16.17
N ASP A 524 -39.33 15.88 15.08
CA ASP A 524 -40.61 15.33 14.62
C ASP A 524 -40.38 14.10 13.73
N ALA A 525 -40.96 12.96 14.11
CA ALA A 525 -40.79 11.70 13.40
C ALA A 525 -41.26 11.79 11.94
N ASP A 526 -42.26 12.63 11.64
CA ASP A 526 -42.83 12.78 10.30
C ASP A 526 -41.87 13.44 9.29
N LEU A 527 -40.76 14.02 9.77
CA LEU A 527 -39.71 14.57 8.91
C LEU A 527 -38.73 13.51 8.39
N LEU A 528 -38.76 12.29 8.95
CA LEU A 528 -37.90 11.19 8.52
C LEU A 528 -38.52 10.44 7.33
N ASN A 529 -37.69 10.17 6.34
CA ASN A 529 -38.02 9.35 5.18
C ASN A 529 -36.86 8.40 4.86
N ASN A 530 -37.06 7.50 3.88
CA ASN A 530 -36.05 6.49 3.53
C ASN A 530 -34.71 7.09 3.06
N GLU A 531 -34.69 8.34 2.58
CA GLU A 531 -33.49 9.04 2.14
C GLU A 531 -32.80 9.85 3.24
N SER A 532 -33.45 10.03 4.40
CA SER A 532 -32.88 10.76 5.53
C SER A 532 -31.58 10.11 5.99
N TYR A 533 -30.51 10.90 6.12
CA TYR A 533 -29.22 10.40 6.55
C TYR A 533 -29.30 9.74 7.94
N GLN A 534 -30.18 10.23 8.84
CA GLN A 534 -30.41 9.63 10.17
C GLN A 534 -30.83 8.16 10.02
N ILE A 535 -31.68 7.87 9.03
CA ILE A 535 -32.17 6.52 8.74
C ILE A 535 -31.07 5.67 8.10
N LYS A 536 -30.26 6.24 7.20
CA LYS A 536 -29.11 5.54 6.60
C LYS A 536 -28.04 5.15 7.64
N VAL A 537 -27.71 6.07 8.56
CA VAL A 537 -26.78 5.81 9.68
C VAL A 537 -27.40 4.82 10.67
N PHE A 538 -28.67 5.00 11.04
CA PHE A 538 -29.38 4.05 11.91
C PHE A 538 -29.38 2.63 11.31
N ASN A 539 -29.68 2.50 10.03
CA ASN A 539 -29.71 1.21 9.34
C ASN A 539 -28.33 0.56 9.30
N SER A 540 -27.27 1.35 9.13
CA SER A 540 -25.89 0.88 9.17
C SER A 540 -25.54 0.29 10.54
N TYR A 541 -25.88 0.99 11.64
CA TYR A 541 -25.68 0.46 12.98
C TYR A 541 -26.59 -0.75 13.26
N LEU A 542 -27.83 -0.75 12.77
CA LEU A 542 -28.74 -1.88 12.92
C LEU A 542 -28.17 -3.14 12.25
N ASN A 543 -27.68 -3.02 11.01
CA ASN A 543 -26.96 -4.10 10.33
C ASN A 543 -25.71 -4.51 11.12
N ASN A 544 -25.00 -3.55 11.72
CA ASN A 544 -23.84 -3.86 12.54
C ASN A 544 -24.18 -4.67 13.82
N TYR A 545 -25.25 -4.31 14.52
CA TYR A 545 -25.60 -4.95 15.79
C TYR A 545 -26.36 -6.26 15.57
N LEU A 546 -27.33 -6.28 14.66
CA LEU A 546 -28.18 -7.44 14.45
C LEU A 546 -27.52 -8.51 13.56
N LEU A 547 -26.80 -8.11 12.50
CA LEU A 547 -26.11 -9.07 11.62
C LEU A 547 -24.72 -9.47 12.11
N ALA A 548 -24.33 -9.04 13.31
CA ALA A 548 -23.22 -9.68 14.03
C ALA A 548 -23.58 -11.11 14.42
N TYR A 549 -24.88 -11.40 14.60
CA TYR A 549 -25.40 -12.74 14.84
C TYR A 549 -25.50 -13.53 13.53
N ALA A 550 -25.24 -14.83 13.59
CA ALA A 550 -25.30 -15.73 12.46
C ALA A 550 -26.76 -16.05 12.06
N LEU A 551 -27.55 -15.07 11.63
CA LEU A 551 -28.97 -15.24 11.33
C LEU A 551 -29.20 -16.08 10.07
N GLU A 552 -29.92 -17.20 10.21
CA GLU A 552 -30.28 -18.15 9.13
C GLU A 552 -29.09 -18.72 8.34
N VAL A 553 -27.87 -18.65 8.91
CA VAL A 553 -26.67 -19.16 8.25
C VAL A 553 -26.74 -20.67 8.09
N LYS A 554 -26.47 -21.15 6.88
CA LYS A 554 -26.38 -22.58 6.58
C LYS A 554 -24.96 -23.07 6.87
N LYS A 555 -24.87 -24.20 7.56
CA LYS A 555 -23.59 -24.84 7.91
C LYS A 555 -22.71 -25.03 6.66
N ASN A 556 -21.44 -24.65 6.76
CA ASN A 556 -20.41 -24.73 5.74
C ASN A 556 -20.66 -23.89 4.46
N ILE A 557 -21.64 -22.98 4.45
CA ILE A 557 -21.91 -22.10 3.29
C ILE A 557 -21.64 -20.64 3.70
N PRO A 558 -20.50 -20.04 3.28
CA PRO A 558 -20.08 -18.70 3.70
C PRO A 558 -21.11 -17.60 3.38
N LEU A 559 -21.62 -17.59 2.16
CA LEU A 559 -22.61 -16.62 1.66
C LEU A 559 -24.01 -17.21 1.79
N SER A 560 -24.50 -17.28 3.03
CA SER A 560 -25.85 -17.76 3.35
C SER A 560 -26.46 -17.00 4.54
N GLY A 561 -27.75 -17.23 4.76
CA GLY A 561 -28.53 -16.53 5.78
C GLY A 561 -28.90 -15.11 5.37
N ILE A 562 -29.07 -14.22 6.35
CA ILE A 562 -29.43 -12.83 6.11
C ILE A 562 -28.20 -12.02 5.67
N LYS A 563 -28.29 -11.44 4.48
CA LYS A 563 -27.25 -10.64 3.82
C LYS A 563 -27.24 -9.20 4.34
N ARG A 564 -28.42 -8.58 4.39
CA ARG A 564 -28.63 -7.23 4.93
C ARG A 564 -30.04 -7.07 5.49
N ILE A 565 -30.24 -6.02 6.28
CA ILE A 565 -31.55 -5.57 6.74
C ILE A 565 -31.81 -4.20 6.11
N ASP A 566 -32.92 -4.08 5.40
CA ASP A 566 -33.36 -2.81 4.82
C ASP A 566 -34.47 -2.21 5.69
N ILE A 567 -34.45 -0.89 5.89
CA ILE A 567 -35.50 -0.15 6.59
C ILE A 567 -36.46 0.42 5.56
N GLU A 568 -37.76 0.20 5.77
CA GLU A 568 -38.83 0.88 5.05
C GLU A 568 -39.70 1.67 6.03
N LEU A 569 -39.82 2.97 5.80
CA LEU A 569 -40.71 3.85 6.57
C LEU A 569 -42.09 3.96 5.91
N ASP A 570 -43.12 4.12 6.74
CA ASP A 570 -44.49 4.41 6.30
C ASP A 570 -45.06 5.52 7.20
N ALA A 571 -44.94 6.77 6.74
CA ALA A 571 -45.34 7.95 7.49
C ALA A 571 -46.83 7.93 7.88
N LYS A 572 -47.70 7.25 7.11
CA LYS A 572 -49.14 7.15 7.44
C LYS A 572 -49.41 6.32 8.69
N LYS A 573 -48.44 5.50 9.10
CA LYS A 573 -48.52 4.64 10.29
C LYS A 573 -47.79 5.23 11.50
N ASN A 574 -47.15 6.40 11.35
CA ASN A 574 -46.53 7.07 12.49
C ASN A 574 -47.57 7.39 13.56
N LYS A 575 -47.11 7.44 14.81
CA LYS A 575 -47.90 7.89 15.96
C LYS A 575 -47.19 9.09 16.57
N LEU A 576 -47.91 9.92 17.34
CA LEU A 576 -47.31 11.04 18.05
C LEU A 576 -46.10 10.55 18.87
N GLY A 577 -44.93 11.14 18.59
CA GLY A 577 -43.66 10.78 19.23
C GLY A 577 -43.08 9.40 18.88
N SER A 578 -43.61 8.70 17.86
CA SER A 578 -43.16 7.35 17.46
C SER A 578 -43.09 7.19 15.94
N LEU A 579 -41.92 6.83 15.42
CA LEU A 579 -41.69 6.51 14.02
C LEU A 579 -42.04 5.05 13.74
N TYR A 580 -42.88 4.78 12.75
CA TYR A 580 -43.12 3.42 12.26
C TYR A 580 -42.07 3.03 11.22
N PHE A 581 -41.52 1.83 11.34
CA PHE A 581 -40.62 1.27 10.33
C PHE A 581 -40.74 -0.25 10.24
N LYS A 582 -40.42 -0.77 9.05
CA LYS A 582 -40.27 -2.20 8.81
C LYS A 582 -38.81 -2.55 8.61
N LEU A 583 -38.40 -3.65 9.23
CA LEU A 583 -37.15 -4.33 8.95
C LEU A 583 -37.40 -5.43 7.92
N LYS A 584 -36.81 -5.29 6.74
CA LYS A 584 -36.82 -6.29 5.67
C LYS A 584 -35.54 -7.10 5.74
N PHE A 585 -35.62 -8.37 6.15
CA PHE A 585 -34.48 -9.28 6.23
C PHE A 585 -34.21 -9.86 4.84
N VAL A 586 -33.19 -9.37 4.16
CA VAL A 586 -32.84 -9.79 2.79
C VAL A 586 -31.80 -10.91 2.86
N GLY A 587 -32.09 -12.04 2.22
CA GLY A 587 -31.18 -13.20 2.15
C GLY A 587 -30.22 -13.13 0.97
N PHE A 588 -29.13 -13.89 1.02
CA PHE A 588 -28.28 -14.13 -0.15
C PHE A 588 -29.07 -14.87 -1.24
N GLY A 589 -28.88 -14.48 -2.51
CA GLY A 589 -29.52 -15.13 -3.65
C GLY A 589 -28.99 -16.56 -3.88
N ASP A 590 -27.68 -16.74 -3.78
CA ASP A 590 -26.98 -18.03 -3.90
C ASP A 590 -25.59 -17.97 -3.22
N ASN A 591 -24.81 -19.06 -3.31
CA ASN A 591 -23.48 -19.16 -2.71
C ASN A 591 -22.37 -18.39 -3.46
N ARG A 592 -22.70 -17.69 -4.54
CA ARG A 592 -21.83 -16.81 -5.33
C ARG A 592 -22.37 -15.37 -5.40
N ASP A 593 -23.33 -15.04 -4.53
CA ASP A 593 -23.91 -13.71 -4.42
C ASP A 593 -22.96 -12.75 -3.67
N TYR A 594 -21.90 -12.34 -4.37
CA TYR A 594 -20.88 -11.43 -3.83
C TYR A 594 -21.36 -9.98 -3.76
N LYS A 595 -22.28 -9.56 -4.61
CA LYS A 595 -22.70 -8.15 -4.68
C LYS A 595 -23.48 -7.75 -3.45
N TYR A 596 -23.37 -6.51 -3.00
CA TYR A 596 -24.18 -6.03 -1.88
C TYR A 596 -25.69 -5.97 -2.21
N ILE A 597 -26.04 -5.57 -3.43
CA ILE A 597 -27.39 -5.65 -4.01
C ILE A 597 -27.31 -6.52 -5.26
N SER A 598 -28.08 -7.61 -5.30
CA SER A 598 -28.10 -8.53 -6.44
C SER A 598 -29.52 -8.74 -6.98
N LYS A 599 -29.63 -9.20 -8.23
CA LYS A 599 -30.94 -9.38 -8.89
C LYS A 599 -31.78 -10.52 -8.30
N ASN A 600 -31.13 -11.50 -7.68
CA ASN A 600 -31.78 -12.75 -7.23
C ASN A 600 -31.99 -12.79 -5.71
N GLU A 601 -31.59 -11.75 -4.97
CA GLU A 601 -31.85 -11.68 -3.54
C GLU A 601 -33.35 -11.53 -3.25
N LYS A 602 -33.79 -12.08 -2.12
CA LYS A 602 -35.20 -12.07 -1.72
C LYS A 602 -35.34 -11.59 -0.29
N ILE A 603 -36.43 -10.88 -0.02
CA ILE A 603 -36.88 -10.62 1.35
C ILE A 603 -37.34 -11.97 1.91
N ILE A 604 -36.71 -12.41 2.99
CA ILE A 604 -37.00 -13.66 3.67
C ILE A 604 -38.13 -13.47 4.69
N ALA A 605 -38.05 -12.37 5.43
CA ALA A 605 -39.03 -12.03 6.45
C ALA A 605 -39.08 -10.53 6.70
N GLU A 606 -40.15 -10.08 7.34
CA GLU A 606 -40.35 -8.69 7.77
C GLU A 606 -40.73 -8.61 9.25
N SER A 607 -40.24 -7.58 9.94
CA SER A 607 -40.63 -7.22 11.30
C SER A 607 -41.04 -5.75 11.34
N SER A 608 -42.24 -5.45 11.85
CA SER A 608 -42.77 -4.08 11.95
C SER A 608 -42.63 -3.55 13.37
N LEU A 609 -42.02 -2.38 13.54
CA LEU A 609 -41.69 -1.79 14.83
C LEU A 609 -42.08 -0.31 14.89
N TYR A 610 -42.27 0.19 16.11
CA TYR A 610 -42.22 1.61 16.44
C TYR A 610 -40.88 1.94 17.10
N TRP A 611 -40.26 3.04 16.66
CA TRP A 611 -39.14 3.68 17.33
C TRP A 611 -39.65 4.91 18.08
N ASN A 612 -39.54 4.88 19.41
CA ASN A 612 -40.18 5.83 20.30
C ASN A 612 -39.26 7.00 20.70
N TYR A 613 -39.79 7.91 21.53
CA TYR A 613 -39.08 9.07 22.09
C TYR A 613 -38.74 10.18 21.09
N PHE A 614 -39.56 10.32 20.05
CA PHE A 614 -39.58 11.54 19.25
C PHE A 614 -40.44 12.61 19.94
N LYS A 615 -40.49 13.81 19.37
CA LYS A 615 -41.28 14.93 19.88
C LYS A 615 -42.74 14.53 20.11
N GLY A 616 -43.22 14.80 21.34
CA GLY A 616 -44.59 14.49 21.76
C GLY A 616 -44.81 13.07 22.29
N TYR A 617 -43.77 12.26 22.46
CA TYR A 617 -43.89 10.91 23.03
C TYR A 617 -44.29 10.94 24.52
N ASP A 618 -45.31 10.18 24.88
CA ASP A 618 -45.74 10.02 26.28
C ASP A 618 -45.04 8.82 26.93
N ILE A 619 -44.00 9.10 27.73
CA ILE A 619 -43.19 8.09 28.41
C ILE A 619 -43.99 7.21 29.40
N ASN A 620 -45.15 7.69 29.85
CA ASN A 620 -46.00 6.94 30.78
C ASN A 620 -46.73 5.79 30.08
N LYS A 621 -46.89 5.85 28.75
CA LYS A 621 -47.53 4.77 27.98
C LYS A 621 -46.64 3.56 27.79
N ASN A 622 -45.35 3.79 27.50
CA ASN A 622 -44.38 2.71 27.32
C ASN A 622 -42.94 3.23 27.49
N LYS A 623 -42.12 2.49 28.24
CA LYS A 623 -40.72 2.84 28.56
C LYS A 623 -39.68 2.21 27.62
N ASN A 624 -40.11 1.43 26.65
CA ASN A 624 -39.22 0.78 25.70
C ASN A 624 -38.90 1.72 24.54
N THR A 625 -37.65 1.72 24.10
CA THR A 625 -37.23 2.48 22.90
C THR A 625 -37.86 1.94 21.63
N PHE A 626 -38.13 0.63 21.60
CA PHE A 626 -38.77 -0.06 20.49
C PHE A 626 -39.92 -0.92 20.99
N ASN A 627 -41.00 -1.00 20.20
CA ASN A 627 -42.08 -1.96 20.41
C ASN A 627 -42.50 -2.54 19.06
N PHE A 628 -43.03 -3.75 19.04
CA PHE A 628 -43.64 -4.27 17.83
C PHE A 628 -44.89 -3.48 17.47
N TYR A 629 -45.15 -3.38 16.17
CA TYR A 629 -46.40 -2.83 15.66
C TYR A 629 -47.58 -3.75 15.97
N ASP A 630 -47.35 -5.06 15.87
CA ASP A 630 -48.29 -6.14 16.16
C ASP A 630 -47.57 -7.21 16.99
N ASP A 631 -47.89 -7.29 18.28
CA ASP A 631 -47.29 -8.24 19.22
C ASP A 631 -47.67 -9.70 18.90
N ALA A 632 -48.77 -9.93 18.18
CA ALA A 632 -49.16 -11.28 17.75
C ALA A 632 -48.37 -11.74 16.52
N ASN A 633 -47.95 -10.82 15.65
CA ASN A 633 -47.23 -11.09 14.40
C ASN A 633 -45.88 -10.35 14.34
N LYS A 634 -45.00 -10.65 15.30
CA LYS A 634 -43.65 -10.06 15.42
C LYS A 634 -42.78 -10.29 14.17
N LEU A 635 -42.99 -11.41 13.48
CA LEU A 635 -42.26 -11.81 12.29
C LEU A 635 -43.22 -12.33 11.22
N VAL A 636 -43.17 -11.75 10.03
CA VAL A 636 -43.94 -12.21 8.86
C VAL A 636 -42.98 -12.83 7.86
N TRP A 637 -43.10 -14.14 7.63
CA TRP A 637 -42.34 -14.83 6.59
C TRP A 637 -42.88 -14.49 5.21
N ILE A 638 -42.01 -14.03 4.32
CA ILE A 638 -42.37 -13.77 2.93
C ILE A 638 -42.25 -15.10 2.18
N LYS A 639 -43.40 -15.73 1.90
CA LYS A 639 -43.41 -16.92 1.04
C LYS A 639 -42.83 -16.52 -0.31
N SER A 640 -41.79 -17.22 -0.75
CA SER A 640 -41.39 -17.15 -2.15
C SER A 640 -42.59 -17.61 -2.97
N ASN A 641 -43.17 -16.71 -3.77
CA ASN A 641 -44.04 -17.12 -4.86
C ASN A 641 -43.18 -17.94 -5.84
N GLU A 642 -43.07 -19.25 -5.60
CA GLU A 642 -42.77 -20.20 -6.65
C GLU A 642 -44.02 -20.29 -7.53
N LYS A 643 -44.13 -19.38 -8.51
CA LYS A 643 -45.02 -19.56 -9.65
C LYS A 643 -44.37 -19.06 -10.93
N ASN A 644 -44.04 -20.07 -11.75
CA ASN A 644 -43.82 -20.14 -13.19
C ASN A 644 -42.58 -19.48 -13.79
#